data_AF-A0A6J0SLB0-F1
#
_entry.id   AF-A0A6J0SLB0-F1
#
_cell.length_a   1.000
_cell.length_b   1.000
_cell.length_c   1.000
_cell.angle_alpha   90.00
_cell.angle_beta   90.00
_cell.angle_gamma   90.00
#
_symmetry.space_group_name_H-M   'P 1'
#
loop_
_entity.id
_entity.type
_entity.pdbx_description
1 polymer ?
#
loop_
_entity_poly.entity_id
_entity_poly.type
_entity_poly.pdbx_seq_one_letter_code
_entity_poly.pdbx_strand_id
1 'polypeptide(L)'
;MALRSMNTKRHTGLQQLSALASTGRTLLGPAKSSKFIVDESTPGSVFVCSAVRLLENLDLDSAVGQLLNETIQAQNKEYKTGTTTLLFLVSAWSKAVLECLQQDVPLSVIVTVMSETLNSCIEHVEGFALSLHNIKQGTNDTPIEWNEKVLFDISCGTSEGQGIEMKTSDIKLNRTALNLVEYPYECSKKSEERLACPTLQQANECSLWGSCVYSEVCATGSTVCSLNSINCTFAADKTMIQKNYSLQNCHLGVSDRKKRSKVTHSRYFSAVNESLSLKQTHQVAQFDGLSDLGQLAMSLSHGNNSAMKLVQDILRYQLQTGNKMAATAPFQFNILEIVTCCLPGMSESHSCICPGYITLVPPETAAVVKHFQDKPFRVILVDGDLTEIYRHLGLNRPQNTRIFSGSASALRSSSSSWVDSVLDILIQSDINLVLVQGTVCKNLEERCLLNNIVIICQVAPNVLRAFSNTTRADKVTYLTQMNEHCIGKGVCMKLCGIMEINWVEFGDQVPVALTAEGMTLVTAVLGCPVTSKMQATEDCFWTCAYRVHYALHDQAVFPGGGTVEFLCLTYLAYLEKEAKNVFGELPCGSSWLAKSSEQYKPLVLNSLASGWHEYLCTLMCNTANCVSKFEASAFIQQHLRRAAESTSPSTYILDAFKNGALGAVSVGSVGSGSKALQVYDNVAAKREAWHRALDLVLLMLQTDAEIITGPKKDQLLKSEASSEFLFL
;
A
#
# COMPACT_ATOMS: atom_id res chain seq x y z
N MET A 1 -22.92 16.24 -27.03
CA MET A 1 -23.47 17.29 -26.14
C MET A 1 -22.26 17.99 -25.54
N ALA A 2 -22.20 19.30 -25.64
CA ALA A 2 -21.10 20.07 -25.03
C ALA A 2 -21.62 20.65 -23.72
N LEU A 3 -20.99 20.31 -22.59
CA LEU A 3 -21.25 20.98 -21.32
C LEU A 3 -20.30 22.17 -21.24
N ARG A 4 -20.83 23.38 -21.04
CA ARG A 4 -19.99 24.55 -20.80
C ARG A 4 -19.42 24.42 -19.39
N SER A 5 -18.11 24.18 -19.29
CA SER A 5 -17.42 24.05 -17.99
C SER A 5 -17.46 25.34 -17.17
N MET A 6 -17.67 26.47 -17.84
CA MET A 6 -17.50 27.81 -17.29
C MET A 6 -18.80 28.63 -17.31
N ASN A 7 -19.32 28.94 -16.12
CA ASN A 7 -20.02 30.21 -15.88
C ASN A 7 -19.00 31.12 -15.16
N THR A 8 -19.04 32.44 -15.33
CA THR A 8 -17.95 33.35 -14.89
C THR A 8 -17.59 33.28 -13.39
N LYS A 9 -18.35 32.55 -12.57
CA LYS A 9 -18.10 32.29 -11.14
C LYS A 9 -18.18 30.82 -10.71
N ARG A 10 -18.33 29.87 -11.65
CA ARG A 10 -18.51 28.43 -11.38
C ARG A 10 -17.78 27.58 -12.42
N HIS A 11 -16.94 26.66 -11.94
CA HIS A 11 -16.26 25.66 -12.76
C HIS A 11 -16.69 24.26 -12.33
N THR A 12 -17.60 23.64 -13.08
CA THR A 12 -18.24 22.37 -12.69
C THR A 12 -17.22 21.24 -12.55
N GLY A 13 -16.22 21.16 -13.45
CA GLY A 13 -15.14 20.18 -13.37
C GLY A 13 -14.35 20.24 -12.06
N LEU A 14 -13.88 21.44 -11.65
CA LEU A 14 -13.18 21.65 -10.38
C LEU A 14 -14.06 21.37 -9.16
N GLN A 15 -15.37 21.67 -9.21
CA GLN A 15 -16.30 21.35 -8.13
C GLN A 15 -16.47 19.84 -7.96
N GLN A 16 -16.66 19.10 -9.05
CA GLN A 16 -16.72 17.65 -9.06
C GLN A 16 -15.40 17.02 -8.58
N LEU A 17 -14.26 17.55 -9.07
CA LEU A 17 -12.93 17.10 -8.71
C LEU A 17 -12.69 17.28 -7.20
N SER A 18 -13.03 18.45 -6.67
CA SER A 18 -12.92 18.74 -5.24
C SER A 18 -13.82 17.82 -4.40
N ALA A 19 -15.09 17.69 -4.78
CA ALA A 19 -16.06 16.86 -4.06
C ALA A 19 -15.61 15.39 -4.01
N LEU A 20 -15.23 14.82 -5.16
CA LEU A 20 -14.76 13.44 -5.24
C LEU A 20 -13.48 13.24 -4.44
N ALA A 21 -12.48 14.11 -4.61
CA ALA A 21 -11.21 14.01 -3.90
C ALA A 21 -11.37 14.17 -2.37
N SER A 22 -12.34 14.98 -1.92
CA SER A 22 -12.62 15.17 -0.49
C SER A 22 -13.07 13.89 0.23
N THR A 23 -13.57 12.89 -0.49
CA THR A 23 -13.95 11.58 0.08
C THR A 23 -12.76 10.86 0.75
N GLY A 24 -11.54 11.13 0.28
CA GLY A 24 -10.29 10.58 0.83
C GLY A 24 -9.70 11.36 2.01
N ARG A 25 -10.32 12.47 2.43
CA ARG A 25 -9.80 13.35 3.50
C ARG A 25 -9.43 12.61 4.79
N THR A 26 -10.26 11.64 5.18
CA THR A 26 -10.07 10.87 6.42
C THR A 26 -8.98 9.81 6.33
N LEU A 27 -8.38 9.61 5.15
CA LEU A 27 -7.28 8.66 4.93
C LEU A 27 -5.90 9.30 5.16
N LEU A 28 -5.84 10.62 5.39
CA LEU A 28 -4.59 11.36 5.53
C LEU A 28 -4.01 11.17 6.94
N GLY A 29 -2.72 10.84 7.02
CA GLY A 29 -1.99 10.65 8.28
C GLY A 29 -1.94 9.19 8.76
N PRO A 30 -1.26 8.91 9.89
CA PRO A 30 -1.18 7.58 10.51
C PRO A 30 -2.51 7.06 11.07
N ALA A 31 -3.32 7.91 11.70
CA ALA A 31 -4.61 7.54 12.28
C ALA A 31 -5.74 7.74 11.26
N LYS A 32 -5.81 6.84 10.28
CA LYS A 32 -6.75 6.89 9.16
C LYS A 32 -8.12 6.32 9.56
N SER A 33 -9.19 6.97 9.11
CA SER A 33 -10.53 6.35 9.11
C SER A 33 -10.72 5.53 7.85
N SER A 34 -10.49 4.22 7.98
CA SER A 34 -10.74 3.24 6.90
C SER A 34 -12.23 3.14 6.58
N LYS A 35 -12.55 2.69 5.37
CA LYS A 35 -13.92 2.65 4.84
C LYS A 35 -14.25 1.24 4.38
N PHE A 36 -15.51 0.84 4.55
CA PHE A 36 -16.06 -0.32 3.85
C PHE A 36 -16.89 0.18 2.67
N ILE A 37 -16.64 -0.39 1.50
CA ILE A 37 -17.43 -0.12 0.29
C ILE A 37 -18.21 -1.40 -0.02
N VAL A 38 -19.51 -1.26 -0.21
CA VAL A 38 -20.43 -2.35 -0.52
C VAL A 38 -20.97 -2.10 -1.92
N ASP A 39 -20.84 -3.10 -2.78
CA ASP A 39 -21.44 -3.08 -4.12
C ASP A 39 -22.79 -3.79 -4.06
N GLU A 40 -23.84 -3.17 -4.59
CA GLU A 40 -25.19 -3.75 -4.65
C GLU A 40 -25.23 -5.04 -5.47
N SER A 41 -24.29 -5.20 -6.41
CA SER A 41 -24.26 -6.32 -7.37
C SER A 41 -23.43 -7.53 -6.91
N THR A 42 -22.60 -7.38 -5.87
CA THR A 42 -21.76 -8.47 -5.36
C THR A 42 -21.98 -8.69 -3.87
N PRO A 43 -22.19 -9.94 -3.41
CA PRO A 43 -22.24 -10.21 -1.98
C PRO A 43 -20.85 -10.00 -1.38
N GLY A 44 -20.67 -8.93 -0.60
CA GLY A 44 -19.41 -8.66 0.11
C GLY A 44 -19.17 -7.17 0.36
N SER A 45 -18.15 -6.90 1.18
CA SER A 45 -17.63 -5.55 1.40
C SER A 45 -16.13 -5.51 1.16
N VAL A 46 -15.66 -4.43 0.58
CA VAL A 46 -14.22 -4.17 0.37
C VAL A 46 -13.75 -3.21 1.44
N PHE A 47 -12.70 -3.61 2.18
CA PHE A 47 -12.04 -2.75 3.14
C PHE A 47 -11.02 -1.85 2.45
N VAL A 48 -11.13 -0.55 2.65
CA VAL A 48 -10.33 0.48 1.99
C VAL A 48 -9.62 1.36 3.01
N CYS A 49 -8.29 1.42 2.92
CA CYS A 49 -7.44 2.27 3.77
C CYS A 49 -6.46 3.18 2.97
N SER A 50 -6.59 3.21 1.64
CA SER A 50 -5.73 3.99 0.74
C SER A 50 -6.56 4.72 -0.33
N ALA A 51 -6.03 5.83 -0.85
CA ALA A 51 -6.66 6.59 -1.93
C ALA A 51 -6.87 5.74 -3.19
N VAL A 52 -5.92 4.86 -3.49
CA VAL A 52 -5.96 3.95 -4.65
C VAL A 52 -7.16 3.01 -4.53
N ARG A 53 -7.28 2.30 -3.39
CA ARG A 53 -8.38 1.36 -3.18
C ARG A 53 -9.72 2.06 -3.07
N LEU A 54 -9.76 3.30 -2.59
CA LEU A 54 -10.97 4.10 -2.60
C LEU A 54 -11.47 4.32 -4.03
N LEU A 55 -10.62 4.80 -4.92
CA LEU A 55 -11.01 5.11 -6.29
C LEU A 55 -11.26 3.86 -7.15
N GLU A 56 -10.55 2.75 -6.91
CA GLU A 56 -10.80 1.48 -7.63
C GLU A 56 -12.18 0.88 -7.35
N ASN A 57 -12.75 1.17 -6.19
CA ASN A 57 -14.01 0.61 -5.72
C ASN A 57 -15.19 1.59 -5.81
N LEU A 58 -14.97 2.82 -6.28
CA LEU A 58 -16.03 3.77 -6.59
C LEU A 58 -16.43 3.69 -8.07
N ASP A 59 -17.67 4.02 -8.38
CA ASP A 59 -18.14 4.09 -9.76
C ASP A 59 -17.72 5.41 -10.42
N LEU A 60 -16.58 5.39 -11.11
CA LEU A 60 -15.95 6.57 -11.71
C LEU A 60 -16.34 6.72 -13.17
N ASP A 61 -17.62 7.00 -13.38
CA ASP A 61 -18.23 7.06 -14.70
C ASP A 61 -18.09 8.43 -15.41
N SER A 62 -17.61 9.45 -14.67
CA SER A 62 -17.33 10.81 -15.17
C SER A 62 -15.88 10.95 -15.65
N ALA A 63 -15.64 11.84 -16.61
CA ALA A 63 -14.29 12.14 -17.10
C ALA A 63 -13.38 12.64 -15.97
N VAL A 64 -13.91 13.49 -15.08
CA VAL A 64 -13.22 13.98 -13.88
C VAL A 64 -12.78 12.83 -12.97
N GLY A 65 -13.68 11.86 -12.72
CA GLY A 65 -13.39 10.70 -11.89
C GLY A 65 -12.32 9.79 -12.50
N GLN A 66 -12.38 9.56 -13.82
CA GLN A 66 -11.38 8.77 -14.54
C GLN A 66 -10.01 9.45 -14.50
N LEU A 67 -9.96 10.76 -14.77
CA LEU A 67 -8.71 11.52 -14.76
C LEU A 67 -8.05 11.50 -13.36
N LEU A 68 -8.84 11.73 -12.30
CA LEU A 68 -8.35 11.63 -10.93
C LEU A 68 -7.80 10.23 -10.61
N ASN A 69 -8.50 9.18 -11.02
CA ASN A 69 -8.05 7.81 -10.81
C ASN A 69 -6.75 7.53 -11.58
N GLU A 70 -6.63 7.96 -12.84
CA GLU A 70 -5.39 7.81 -13.61
C GLU A 70 -4.20 8.50 -12.93
N THR A 71 -4.38 9.74 -12.46
CA THR A 71 -3.32 10.48 -11.75
C THR A 71 -2.91 9.78 -10.46
N ILE A 72 -3.87 9.27 -9.68
CA ILE A 72 -3.58 8.50 -8.45
C ILE A 72 -2.88 7.17 -8.76
N GLN A 73 -3.30 6.49 -9.83
CA GLN A 73 -2.69 5.23 -10.26
C GLN A 73 -1.26 5.45 -10.79
N ALA A 74 -0.98 6.56 -11.47
CA ALA A 74 0.38 6.93 -11.87
C ALA A 74 1.30 7.07 -10.65
N GLN A 75 0.86 7.81 -9.62
CA GLN A 75 1.58 7.94 -8.34
C GLN A 75 1.79 6.59 -7.64
N ASN A 76 0.75 5.76 -7.61
CA ASN A 76 0.85 4.44 -7.01
C ASN A 76 1.79 3.50 -7.77
N LYS A 77 1.76 3.52 -9.10
CA LYS A 77 2.56 2.63 -9.94
C LYS A 77 4.05 2.90 -9.76
N GLU A 78 4.42 4.17 -9.66
CA GLU A 78 5.81 4.59 -9.55
C GLU A 78 6.31 4.55 -8.10
N TYR A 79 5.60 5.23 -7.18
CA TYR A 79 6.13 5.46 -5.83
C TYR A 79 5.51 4.57 -4.75
N LYS A 80 4.32 4.02 -4.97
CA LYS A 80 3.51 3.28 -3.96
C LYS A 80 3.24 4.07 -2.66
N THR A 81 3.57 5.36 -2.63
CA THR A 81 3.38 6.27 -1.50
C THR A 81 2.99 7.67 -2.00
N GLY A 82 2.48 8.52 -1.11
CA GLY A 82 2.06 9.89 -1.45
C GLY A 82 0.70 10.00 -2.16
N THR A 83 0.02 8.89 -2.45
CA THR A 83 -1.29 8.89 -3.14
C THR A 83 -2.38 9.62 -2.36
N THR A 84 -2.42 9.47 -1.03
CA THR A 84 -3.37 10.22 -0.20
C THR A 84 -3.03 11.70 -0.10
N THR A 85 -1.75 12.07 -0.07
CA THR A 85 -1.31 13.47 -0.12
C THR A 85 -1.75 14.12 -1.43
N LEU A 86 -1.53 13.43 -2.56
CA LEU A 86 -2.00 13.85 -3.88
C LEU A 86 -3.52 14.06 -3.88
N LEU A 87 -4.28 13.04 -3.48
CA LEU A 87 -5.75 13.10 -3.44
C LEU A 87 -6.24 14.29 -2.60
N PHE A 88 -5.63 14.49 -1.43
CA PHE A 88 -6.00 15.59 -0.55
C PHE A 88 -5.71 16.96 -1.19
N LEU A 89 -4.52 17.16 -1.74
CA LEU A 89 -4.12 18.44 -2.32
C LEU A 89 -4.92 18.79 -3.58
N VAL A 90 -5.29 17.79 -4.38
CA VAL A 90 -6.25 17.98 -5.49
C VAL A 90 -7.56 18.57 -4.96
N SER A 91 -8.11 18.03 -3.87
CA SER A 91 -9.31 18.58 -3.26
C SER A 91 -9.12 20.01 -2.78
N ALA A 92 -8.03 20.29 -2.06
CA ALA A 92 -7.80 21.58 -1.40
C ALA A 92 -7.50 22.69 -2.43
N TRP A 93 -6.60 22.44 -3.38
CA TRP A 93 -6.27 23.42 -4.42
C TRP A 93 -7.39 23.61 -5.43
N SER A 94 -8.23 22.60 -5.70
CA SER A 94 -9.46 22.82 -6.50
C SER A 94 -10.37 23.87 -5.85
N LYS A 95 -10.53 23.84 -4.51
CA LYS A 95 -11.33 24.85 -3.78
C LYS A 95 -10.66 26.22 -3.84
N ALA A 96 -9.36 26.27 -3.60
CA ALA A 96 -8.61 27.53 -3.62
C ALA A 96 -8.64 28.21 -5.01
N VAL A 97 -8.54 27.43 -6.08
CA VAL A 97 -8.68 27.92 -7.46
C VAL A 97 -10.10 28.42 -7.73
N LEU A 98 -11.13 27.70 -7.26
CA LEU A 98 -12.51 28.17 -7.36
C LEU A 98 -12.72 29.52 -6.64
N GLU A 99 -12.10 29.72 -5.49
CA GLU A 99 -12.12 30.99 -4.75
C GLU A 99 -11.40 32.12 -5.51
N CYS A 100 -10.31 31.83 -6.22
CA CYS A 100 -9.68 32.80 -7.13
C CYS A 100 -10.62 33.20 -8.28
N LEU A 101 -11.30 32.23 -8.90
CA LEU A 101 -12.24 32.52 -9.98
C LEU A 101 -13.43 33.37 -9.50
N GLN A 102 -13.91 33.15 -8.27
CA GLN A 102 -14.98 33.95 -7.68
C GLN A 102 -14.57 35.40 -7.41
N GLN A 103 -13.26 35.65 -7.26
CA GLN A 103 -12.66 36.98 -7.09
C GLN A 103 -12.19 37.59 -8.43
N ASP A 104 -12.69 37.06 -9.55
CA ASP A 104 -12.42 37.53 -10.90
C ASP A 104 -10.92 37.55 -11.27
N VAL A 105 -10.12 36.64 -10.68
CA VAL A 105 -8.72 36.45 -11.08
C VAL A 105 -8.65 35.80 -12.47
N PRO A 106 -7.88 36.36 -13.42
CA PRO A 106 -7.71 35.75 -14.73
C PRO A 106 -7.10 34.35 -14.64
N LEU A 107 -7.70 33.39 -15.35
CA LEU A 107 -7.25 31.99 -15.39
C LEU A 107 -5.77 31.86 -15.73
N SER A 108 -5.28 32.61 -16.72
CA SER A 108 -3.87 32.60 -17.13
C SER A 108 -2.92 33.02 -16.00
N VAL A 109 -3.35 33.94 -15.14
CA VAL A 109 -2.57 34.38 -13.97
C VAL A 109 -2.58 33.29 -12.89
N ILE A 110 -3.72 32.64 -12.64
CA ILE A 110 -3.81 31.51 -11.70
C ILE A 110 -2.84 30.40 -12.11
N VAL A 111 -2.91 29.96 -13.37
CA VAL A 111 -2.06 28.89 -13.92
C VAL A 111 -0.59 29.24 -13.74
N THR A 112 -0.17 30.40 -14.25
CA THR A 112 1.25 30.80 -14.27
C THR A 112 1.79 30.96 -12.86
N VAL A 113 1.10 31.73 -12.01
CA VAL A 113 1.59 32.03 -10.66
C VAL A 113 1.59 30.77 -9.79
N MET A 114 0.55 29.92 -9.83
CA MET A 114 0.55 28.70 -9.02
C MET A 114 1.65 27.73 -9.45
N SER A 115 1.86 27.52 -10.75
CA SER A 115 2.90 26.60 -11.23
C SER A 115 4.31 27.08 -10.89
N GLU A 116 4.62 28.36 -11.16
CA GLU A 116 5.93 28.95 -10.86
C GLU A 116 6.20 28.95 -9.35
N THR A 117 5.18 29.26 -8.56
CA THR A 117 5.32 29.30 -7.10
C THR A 117 5.51 27.90 -6.52
N LEU A 118 4.78 26.88 -7.01
CA LEU A 118 5.00 25.50 -6.54
C LEU A 118 6.44 25.04 -6.83
N ASN A 119 6.96 25.31 -8.03
CA ASN A 119 8.34 24.98 -8.39
C ASN A 119 9.33 25.69 -7.47
N SER A 120 9.13 26.98 -7.23
CA SER A 120 9.97 27.77 -6.33
C SER A 120 9.92 27.26 -4.89
N CYS A 121 8.74 26.85 -4.39
CA CYS A 121 8.62 26.19 -3.08
C CYS A 121 9.40 24.87 -3.03
N ILE A 122 9.33 24.05 -4.09
CA ILE A 122 10.04 22.77 -4.17
C ILE A 122 11.55 22.99 -4.14
N GLU A 123 12.07 23.88 -4.98
CA GLU A 123 13.49 24.26 -4.99
C GLU A 123 13.94 24.79 -3.62
N HIS A 124 13.11 25.61 -2.98
CA HIS A 124 13.40 26.13 -1.64
C HIS A 124 13.54 25.02 -0.60
N VAL A 125 12.62 24.04 -0.59
CA VAL A 125 12.62 22.98 0.42
C VAL A 125 13.62 21.86 0.16
N GLU A 126 14.05 21.66 -1.09
CA GLU A 126 15.13 20.74 -1.45
C GLU A 126 16.44 21.06 -0.71
N GLY A 127 16.73 22.33 -0.46
CA GLY A 127 17.86 22.76 0.37
C GLY A 127 17.80 22.28 1.82
N PHE A 128 16.64 21.83 2.30
CA PHE A 128 16.43 21.28 3.65
C PHE A 128 16.26 19.75 3.67
N ALA A 129 16.45 19.07 2.54
CA ALA A 129 16.50 17.62 2.50
C ALA A 129 17.70 17.09 3.32
N LEU A 130 17.47 16.02 4.07
CA LEU A 130 18.50 15.34 4.86
C LEU A 130 19.20 14.30 4.01
N SER A 131 20.52 14.46 3.83
CA SER A 131 21.35 13.49 3.12
C SER A 131 21.57 12.22 3.96
N LEU A 132 21.47 11.07 3.31
CA LEU A 132 21.67 9.74 3.90
C LEU A 132 23.06 9.16 3.63
N HIS A 133 23.95 9.91 2.96
CA HIS A 133 25.26 9.42 2.51
C HIS A 133 26.16 8.83 3.62
N ASN A 134 25.96 9.25 4.87
CA ASN A 134 26.76 8.84 6.02
C ASN A 134 26.05 7.87 6.97
N ILE A 135 24.87 7.35 6.60
CA ILE A 135 24.15 6.40 7.47
C ILE A 135 24.96 5.11 7.59
N LYS A 136 25.18 4.67 8.84
CA LYS A 136 25.88 3.41 9.10
C LYS A 136 25.03 2.26 8.57
N GLN A 137 25.67 1.35 7.83
CA GLN A 137 25.05 0.13 7.29
C GLN A 137 24.86 -0.97 8.37
N GLY A 138 25.03 -0.65 9.65
CA GLY A 138 24.81 -1.57 10.75
C GLY A 138 23.36 -1.52 11.22
N THR A 139 22.80 -2.66 11.57
CA THR A 139 21.59 -2.77 12.40
C THR A 139 22.01 -3.45 13.69
N ASN A 140 21.56 -3.01 14.87
CA ASN A 140 21.94 -3.63 16.15
C ASN A 140 22.01 -5.17 16.04
N ASP A 141 23.21 -5.71 16.31
CA ASP A 141 23.67 -7.05 15.91
C ASP A 141 22.98 -8.21 16.67
N THR A 142 21.67 -8.38 16.51
CA THR A 142 21.03 -9.67 16.80
C THR A 142 20.93 -10.44 15.49
N PRO A 143 21.60 -11.60 15.36
CA PRO A 143 21.34 -12.53 14.26
C PRO A 143 19.83 -12.74 14.14
N ILE A 144 19.33 -12.78 12.91
CA ILE A 144 17.97 -13.28 12.70
C ILE A 144 18.04 -14.75 13.09
N GLU A 145 17.56 -15.09 14.30
CA GLU A 145 17.24 -16.47 14.63
C GLU A 145 16.05 -16.83 13.72
N TRP A 146 16.38 -17.42 12.58
CA TRP A 146 15.42 -18.15 11.77
C TRP A 146 14.91 -19.26 12.65
N ASN A 147 13.77 -19.03 13.28
CA ASN A 147 13.14 -20.06 14.08
C ASN A 147 12.50 -21.04 13.08
N GLU A 148 13.33 -21.90 12.46
CA GLU A 148 12.89 -23.00 11.61
C GLU A 148 11.78 -23.81 12.31
N LYS A 149 11.78 -23.83 13.66
CA LYS A 149 10.73 -24.45 14.47
C LYS A 149 9.33 -23.87 14.27
N VAL A 150 9.18 -22.58 13.95
CA VAL A 150 7.85 -21.98 13.71
C VAL A 150 7.25 -22.44 12.37
N LEU A 151 8.09 -22.96 11.46
CA LEU A 151 7.69 -23.41 10.13
C LEU A 151 7.76 -24.95 9.94
N PHE A 152 8.30 -25.73 10.89
CA PHE A 152 8.66 -27.13 10.62
C PHE A 152 8.33 -28.19 11.70
N ASP A 153 7.63 -27.89 12.79
CA ASP A 153 7.24 -28.95 13.74
C ASP A 153 6.03 -29.76 13.22
N ILE A 154 6.31 -30.80 12.42
CA ILE A 154 5.39 -31.93 12.19
C ILE A 154 6.04 -33.19 12.77
N SER A 155 5.92 -33.41 14.07
CA SER A 155 6.05 -34.77 14.60
C SER A 155 4.70 -35.49 14.46
N CYS A 156 4.53 -36.21 13.35
CA CYS A 156 3.45 -37.18 13.21
C CYS A 156 3.65 -38.29 14.26
N GLY A 157 2.84 -38.26 15.33
CA GLY A 157 2.72 -39.40 16.24
C GLY A 157 1.95 -40.52 15.56
N THR A 158 2.65 -41.57 15.11
CA THR A 158 2.02 -42.85 14.82
C THR A 158 1.88 -43.63 16.12
N SER A 159 0.63 -43.86 16.51
CA SER A 159 0.23 -44.82 17.54
C SER A 159 0.53 -46.24 17.09
N GLU A 160 1.29 -47.01 17.88
CA GLU A 160 1.06 -48.45 18.08
C GLU A 160 1.81 -48.93 19.33
N GLY A 161 1.17 -49.83 20.09
CA GLY A 161 1.46 -50.06 21.50
C GLY A 161 2.25 -51.32 21.86
N GLN A 162 2.34 -51.47 23.20
CA GLN A 162 2.69 -52.64 24.01
C GLN A 162 4.17 -53.03 24.19
N GLY A 163 4.74 -52.54 25.31
CA GLY A 163 5.27 -53.31 26.44
C GLY A 163 6.27 -54.46 26.23
N ILE A 164 7.45 -54.36 26.83
CA ILE A 164 7.90 -55.14 28.02
C ILE A 164 9.34 -54.72 28.43
N GLU A 165 9.56 -54.82 29.74
CA GLU A 165 10.70 -54.50 30.62
C GLU A 165 12.16 -54.84 30.25
N MET A 166 13.02 -53.91 30.72
CA MET A 166 14.32 -54.05 31.42
C MET A 166 15.42 -54.98 30.89
N LYS A 167 16.58 -54.37 30.58
CA LYS A 167 17.80 -54.53 31.40
C LYS A 167 18.83 -53.41 31.15
N THR A 168 19.34 -52.92 32.28
CA THR A 168 20.36 -51.90 32.49
C THR A 168 21.76 -52.31 32.04
N SER A 169 22.56 -51.35 31.56
CA SER A 169 23.88 -51.05 32.15
C SER A 169 24.42 -49.72 31.63
N ASP A 170 24.96 -48.98 32.58
CA ASP A 170 25.42 -47.60 32.54
C ASP A 170 26.56 -47.33 31.54
N ILE A 171 26.67 -46.08 31.07
CA ILE A 171 27.76 -45.16 31.45
C ILE A 171 27.40 -43.72 31.02
N LYS A 172 27.27 -42.88 32.05
CA LYS A 172 27.28 -41.41 32.19
C LYS A 172 27.74 -40.57 30.99
N LEU A 173 26.99 -39.51 30.67
CA LEU A 173 27.42 -38.13 30.96
C LEU A 173 26.25 -37.10 30.98
N ASN A 174 26.15 -36.44 32.14
CA ASN A 174 25.34 -35.32 32.61
C ASN A 174 24.56 -34.43 31.61
N ARG A 175 23.24 -34.42 31.81
CA ARG A 175 22.32 -33.33 31.47
C ARG A 175 21.49 -32.98 32.72
N THR A 176 21.10 -31.71 32.83
CA THR A 176 20.08 -31.11 33.73
C THR A 176 20.51 -30.94 35.22
N ALA A 177 20.10 -29.92 35.98
CA ALA A 177 18.92 -29.06 35.89
C ALA A 177 19.09 -27.75 36.71
N LEU A 178 18.35 -26.71 36.34
CA LEU A 178 17.68 -25.80 37.29
C LEU A 178 16.23 -25.70 36.78
N ASN A 179 15.34 -26.62 37.17
CA ASN A 179 14.52 -26.64 38.39
C ASN A 179 13.63 -25.41 38.57
N LEU A 180 12.39 -25.56 38.08
CA LEU A 180 11.18 -25.08 38.73
C LEU A 180 10.97 -25.92 40.01
N VAL A 181 10.79 -25.30 41.17
CA VAL A 181 10.31 -25.93 42.41
C VAL A 181 9.35 -24.98 43.11
N GLU A 182 8.15 -25.50 43.38
CA GLU A 182 7.10 -24.98 44.26
C GLU A 182 7.45 -25.10 45.76
N TYR A 183 6.57 -24.49 46.58
CA TYR A 183 6.24 -24.74 48.00
C TYR A 183 6.89 -23.79 49.04
N PRO A 184 6.43 -23.74 50.32
CA PRO A 184 5.05 -23.66 50.89
C PRO A 184 4.94 -22.76 52.17
N TYR A 185 3.73 -22.73 52.76
CA TYR A 185 3.35 -22.54 54.19
C TYR A 185 2.84 -21.20 54.77
N GLU A 186 1.81 -21.40 55.60
CA GLU A 186 0.84 -20.55 56.32
C GLU A 186 1.41 -19.74 57.51
N CYS A 187 0.65 -18.75 58.02
CA CYS A 187 -0.07 -18.82 59.32
C CYS A 187 -0.61 -17.45 59.82
N SER A 188 -1.92 -17.41 60.13
CA SER A 188 -2.49 -17.12 61.46
C SER A 188 -3.48 -15.94 61.65
N LYS A 189 -4.55 -16.31 62.39
CA LYS A 189 -5.51 -15.55 63.25
C LYS A 189 -6.78 -15.01 62.56
N LYS A 190 -7.93 -15.72 62.69
CA LYS A 190 -8.96 -15.65 63.78
C LYS A 190 -9.67 -14.28 63.79
N SER A 191 -10.99 -14.14 63.77
CA SER A 191 -12.10 -14.87 64.42
C SER A 191 -13.42 -14.60 63.66
N GLU A 192 -14.22 -15.60 63.33
CA GLU A 192 -15.51 -15.96 64.00
C GLU A 192 -16.50 -14.81 64.20
N GLU A 193 -17.63 -14.82 63.47
CA GLU A 193 -18.93 -15.23 64.05
C GLU A 193 -20.01 -15.45 62.98
N ARG A 194 -20.94 -16.35 63.30
CA ARG A 194 -21.94 -16.97 62.42
C ARG A 194 -23.33 -16.34 62.61
N LEU A 195 -24.23 -16.71 61.69
CA LEU A 195 -25.62 -17.20 61.87
C LEU A 195 -26.79 -16.35 61.31
N ALA A 196 -27.49 -17.03 60.39
CA ALA A 196 -28.95 -17.22 60.29
C ALA A 196 -29.84 -16.26 59.46
N CYS A 197 -30.34 -16.82 58.35
CA CYS A 197 -31.62 -16.57 57.64
C CYS A 197 -32.85 -16.62 58.61
N PRO A 198 -34.11 -16.19 58.24
CA PRO A 198 -34.74 -16.39 56.92
C PRO A 198 -35.90 -15.45 56.44
N THR A 199 -36.25 -15.65 55.15
CA THR A 199 -37.58 -15.59 54.48
C THR A 199 -38.33 -14.29 54.13
N LEU A 200 -38.66 -14.24 52.82
CA LEU A 200 -39.93 -13.93 52.13
C LEU A 200 -40.26 -12.50 51.62
N GLN A 201 -40.49 -12.50 50.30
CA GLN A 201 -41.47 -11.75 49.50
C GLN A 201 -41.12 -10.39 48.85
N GLN A 202 -40.91 -10.51 47.53
CA GLN A 202 -41.55 -9.76 46.43
C GLN A 202 -41.12 -8.31 46.09
N ALA A 203 -40.63 -8.25 44.85
CA ALA A 203 -40.93 -7.26 43.80
C ALA A 203 -40.17 -5.93 43.77
N ASN A 204 -39.63 -5.71 42.56
CA ASN A 204 -39.36 -4.46 41.85
C ASN A 204 -38.17 -3.56 42.25
N GLU A 205 -37.42 -3.25 41.18
CA GLU A 205 -36.73 -1.98 40.89
C GLU A 205 -35.61 -1.54 41.84
N CYS A 206 -34.37 -1.78 41.39
CA CYS A 206 -33.19 -1.12 41.92
C CYS A 206 -32.83 0.08 41.03
N SER A 207 -33.03 1.29 41.56
CA SER A 207 -32.26 2.46 41.17
C SER A 207 -31.33 2.87 42.32
N LEU A 208 -30.02 2.87 42.00
CA LEU A 208 -29.02 3.92 42.30
C LEU A 208 -28.72 4.35 43.75
N TRP A 209 -27.46 4.15 44.15
CA TRP A 209 -26.43 5.18 44.47
C TRP A 209 -25.19 4.49 45.04
N GLY A 210 -23.95 4.95 44.88
CA GLY A 210 -23.31 6.14 44.31
C GLY A 210 -21.80 5.88 44.37
N SER A 211 -20.84 6.75 44.08
CA SER A 211 -20.68 8.10 43.52
C SER A 211 -19.19 8.11 43.06
N CYS A 212 -18.66 9.01 42.22
CA CYS A 212 -18.49 10.44 42.43
C CYS A 212 -18.01 11.07 41.09
N VAL A 213 -18.75 12.04 40.55
CA VAL A 213 -18.52 13.51 40.55
C VAL A 213 -17.80 14.02 39.29
N TYR A 214 -18.63 14.49 38.35
CA TYR A 214 -18.34 15.48 37.32
C TYR A 214 -18.86 16.85 37.79
N SER A 215 -18.31 17.93 37.23
CA SER A 215 -18.89 19.28 37.31
C SER A 215 -19.49 19.64 35.96
N GLU A 216 -20.81 19.90 35.94
CA GLU A 216 -21.59 20.39 34.80
C GLU A 216 -21.76 21.91 34.86
N VAL A 217 -21.81 22.56 33.68
CA VAL A 217 -22.68 23.72 33.43
C VAL A 217 -23.34 23.58 32.05
N CYS A 218 -24.66 23.62 32.06
CA CYS A 218 -25.66 23.59 30.96
C CYS A 218 -25.58 24.81 30.00
N ALA A 219 -25.73 24.70 28.67
CA ALA A 219 -26.90 24.44 27.80
C ALA A 219 -27.53 25.71 27.19
N THR A 220 -27.73 25.71 25.86
CA THR A 220 -28.85 26.25 25.04
C THR A 220 -28.35 26.33 23.59
N GLY A 221 -29.06 25.97 22.51
CA GLY A 221 -30.26 25.20 22.26
C GLY A 221 -30.28 24.94 20.75
N SER A 222 -30.83 23.82 20.28
CA SER A 222 -31.18 23.68 18.86
C SER A 222 -32.26 22.63 18.66
N THR A 223 -33.13 23.00 17.74
CA THR A 223 -34.49 22.53 17.53
C THR A 223 -34.54 21.21 16.77
N VAL A 224 -35.53 20.42 17.16
CA VAL A 224 -36.08 19.20 16.56
C VAL A 224 -36.13 19.22 15.03
N CYS A 225 -35.73 18.11 14.40
CA CYS A 225 -36.52 17.46 13.34
C CYS A 225 -36.33 15.94 13.38
N SER A 226 -37.44 15.27 13.69
CA SER A 226 -37.68 13.84 13.77
C SER A 226 -37.68 13.20 12.39
N LEU A 227 -37.18 11.97 12.25
CA LEU A 227 -37.71 11.00 11.29
C LEU A 227 -37.45 9.55 11.78
N ASN A 228 -38.55 8.99 12.27
CA ASN A 228 -38.91 7.61 12.59
C ASN A 228 -37.94 6.46 12.28
N SER A 229 -37.64 5.75 13.37
CA SER A 229 -37.22 4.37 13.46
C SER A 229 -38.18 3.40 12.76
N ILE A 230 -37.65 2.56 11.88
CA ILE A 230 -38.24 1.24 11.58
C ILE A 230 -37.35 0.21 12.26
N ASN A 231 -37.88 -0.41 13.32
CA ASN A 231 -37.32 -1.59 13.93
C ASN A 231 -37.51 -2.79 13.00
N CYS A 232 -36.43 -3.41 12.56
CA CYS A 232 -36.44 -4.77 12.05
C CYS A 232 -35.47 -5.63 12.86
N THR A 233 -36.01 -6.31 13.87
CA THR A 233 -35.45 -7.50 14.50
C THR A 233 -35.26 -8.60 13.46
N PHE A 234 -34.03 -9.10 13.28
CA PHE A 234 -33.79 -10.35 12.57
C PHE A 234 -33.61 -11.49 13.57
N ALA A 235 -34.56 -12.41 13.53
CA ALA A 235 -34.48 -13.72 14.15
C ALA A 235 -33.36 -14.54 13.47
N ALA A 236 -32.56 -15.21 14.29
CA ALA A 236 -31.61 -16.19 13.84
C ALA A 236 -32.37 -17.41 13.30
N ASP A 237 -32.13 -17.75 12.03
CA ASP A 237 -32.47 -19.07 11.52
C ASP A 237 -31.25 -19.72 10.88
N LYS A 238 -30.82 -20.82 11.51
CA LYS A 238 -29.76 -21.71 11.08
C LYS A 238 -30.30 -22.58 9.95
N THR A 239 -29.84 -22.36 8.71
CA THR A 239 -29.78 -23.45 7.73
C THR A 239 -28.53 -23.31 6.86
N MET A 240 -27.62 -24.25 7.07
CA MET A 240 -26.42 -24.51 6.27
C MET A 240 -26.83 -24.99 4.88
N ILE A 241 -26.33 -24.31 3.84
CA ILE A 241 -26.12 -24.92 2.52
C ILE A 241 -24.67 -24.69 2.12
N GLN A 242 -23.91 -25.77 2.22
CA GLN A 242 -22.51 -25.94 1.87
C GLN A 242 -22.37 -25.85 0.35
N LYS A 243 -21.62 -24.86 -0.15
CA LYS A 243 -21.10 -24.84 -1.52
C LYS A 243 -19.61 -24.51 -1.47
N ASN A 244 -18.84 -25.40 -2.09
CA ASN A 244 -17.37 -25.42 -2.16
C ASN A 244 -16.82 -24.07 -2.64
N TYR A 245 -16.06 -23.41 -1.78
CA TYR A 245 -15.22 -22.27 -2.16
C TYR A 245 -13.88 -22.82 -2.62
N SER A 246 -13.70 -22.91 -3.94
CA SER A 246 -12.36 -23.03 -4.52
C SER A 246 -11.61 -21.74 -4.21
N LEU A 247 -10.51 -21.80 -3.46
CA LEU A 247 -9.57 -20.69 -3.43
C LEU A 247 -8.90 -20.65 -4.80
N GLN A 248 -9.47 -19.84 -5.67
CA GLN A 248 -8.81 -19.29 -6.84
C GLN A 248 -8.46 -17.86 -6.48
N ASN A 249 -7.25 -17.44 -6.84
CA ASN A 249 -6.99 -16.04 -7.14
C ASN A 249 -8.00 -15.61 -8.21
N CYS A 250 -9.13 -15.08 -7.76
CA CYS A 250 -10.20 -14.58 -8.60
C CYS A 250 -9.76 -13.22 -9.17
N HIS A 251 -8.94 -13.26 -10.23
CA HIS A 251 -9.31 -12.49 -11.40
C HIS A 251 -10.58 -13.13 -11.95
N LEU A 252 -11.71 -12.42 -11.85
CA LEU A 252 -12.96 -12.83 -12.48
C LEU A 252 -12.71 -13.11 -13.98
N GLY A 253 -12.87 -14.38 -14.35
CA GLY A 253 -13.15 -14.79 -15.72
C GLY A 253 -14.47 -14.19 -16.19
N VAL A 254 -14.47 -13.84 -17.47
CA VAL A 254 -15.54 -13.22 -18.26
C VAL A 254 -16.91 -13.86 -18.01
N SER A 255 -17.73 -13.16 -17.23
CA SER A 255 -19.20 -13.22 -17.28
C SER A 255 -19.64 -11.78 -17.53
N ASP A 256 -20.58 -11.57 -18.47
CA ASP A 256 -21.02 -10.30 -19.08
C ASP A 256 -21.10 -9.09 -18.13
N ARG A 257 -19.94 -8.56 -17.73
CA ARG A 257 -19.81 -7.23 -17.15
C ARG A 257 -19.87 -6.28 -18.33
N LYS A 258 -20.85 -5.37 -18.33
CA LYS A 258 -20.86 -4.20 -19.21
C LYS A 258 -19.44 -3.67 -19.28
N LYS A 259 -18.80 -3.74 -20.45
CA LYS A 259 -17.45 -3.24 -20.70
C LYS A 259 -17.38 -1.81 -20.19
N ARG A 260 -16.80 -1.60 -19.00
CA ARG A 260 -16.40 -0.27 -18.56
C ARG A 260 -15.35 0.18 -19.57
N SER A 261 -15.67 1.22 -20.32
CA SER A 261 -14.75 1.83 -21.27
C SER A 261 -13.62 2.49 -20.49
N LYS A 262 -12.56 1.72 -20.22
CA LYS A 262 -11.30 2.23 -19.68
C LYS A 262 -10.59 2.96 -20.83
N VAL A 263 -10.86 4.25 -20.95
CA VAL A 263 -10.14 5.12 -21.88
C VAL A 263 -8.80 5.42 -21.21
N THR A 264 -7.68 4.96 -21.78
CA THR A 264 -6.34 5.20 -21.23
C THR A 264 -5.63 6.16 -22.17
N HIS A 265 -5.72 7.47 -21.95
CA HIS A 265 -5.23 8.45 -22.94
C HIS A 265 -4.61 9.75 -22.38
N SER A 266 -4.17 9.81 -21.13
CA SER A 266 -3.36 10.95 -20.68
C SER A 266 -1.86 10.69 -20.87
N ARG A 267 -1.30 11.18 -22.00
CA ARG A 267 0.17 11.34 -22.18
C ARG A 267 0.77 12.37 -21.21
N TYR A 268 -0.07 13.19 -20.59
CA TYR A 268 0.33 14.30 -19.72
C TYR A 268 0.93 13.81 -18.39
N PHE A 269 0.42 12.71 -17.82
CA PHE A 269 0.93 12.15 -16.56
C PHE A 269 1.94 11.00 -16.72
N SER A 270 2.27 10.64 -17.97
CA SER A 270 3.20 9.54 -18.28
C SER A 270 4.52 10.01 -18.89
N ALA A 271 4.68 11.32 -19.10
CA ALA A 271 5.92 11.91 -19.57
C ALA A 271 6.89 12.07 -18.40
N VAL A 272 7.97 11.27 -18.43
CA VAL A 272 9.18 11.51 -17.65
C VAL A 272 9.81 12.78 -18.20
N ASN A 273 9.76 13.88 -17.47
CA ASN A 273 10.79 14.90 -17.63
C ASN A 273 12.04 14.34 -16.96
N GLU A 274 13.05 14.00 -17.76
CA GLU A 274 14.41 13.91 -17.25
C GLU A 274 14.76 15.29 -16.68
N SER A 275 14.55 15.46 -15.38
CA SER A 275 15.04 16.64 -14.68
C SER A 275 16.56 16.57 -14.74
N LEU A 276 17.15 17.42 -15.57
CA LEU A 276 18.58 17.70 -15.57
C LEU A 276 18.98 18.00 -14.13
N SER A 277 19.74 17.08 -13.53
CA SER A 277 20.32 17.26 -12.21
C SER A 277 21.35 18.38 -12.28
N LEU A 278 20.91 19.62 -12.10
CA LEU A 278 21.78 20.73 -11.79
C LEU A 278 22.35 20.48 -10.40
N LYS A 279 23.55 19.88 -10.36
CA LYS A 279 24.38 19.81 -9.17
C LYS A 279 24.80 21.24 -8.79
N GLN A 280 23.94 21.95 -8.08
CA GLN A 280 24.35 23.13 -7.32
C GLN A 280 24.65 22.70 -5.90
N THR A 281 25.91 22.87 -5.51
CA THR A 281 26.45 22.62 -4.18
C THR A 281 25.91 23.67 -3.21
N HIS A 282 24.67 23.49 -2.75
CA HIS A 282 24.18 24.16 -1.55
C HIS A 282 24.50 23.32 -0.32
N GLN A 283 24.93 23.98 0.76
CA GLN A 283 25.31 23.34 2.02
C GLN A 283 24.13 22.55 2.58
N VAL A 284 24.14 21.23 2.37
CA VAL A 284 23.17 20.29 2.93
C VAL A 284 23.34 20.27 4.44
N ALA A 285 22.25 20.48 5.18
CA ALA A 285 22.25 20.38 6.63
C ALA A 285 22.63 18.94 7.06
N GLN A 286 23.83 18.77 7.64
CA GLN A 286 24.21 17.53 8.30
C GLN A 286 23.48 17.42 9.64
N PHE A 287 22.88 16.26 9.91
CA PHE A 287 22.12 16.01 11.14
C PHE A 287 22.57 14.74 11.86
N ASP A 288 22.92 14.89 13.14
CA ASP A 288 23.34 13.81 14.07
C ASP A 288 22.18 12.93 14.57
N GLY A 289 21.08 12.80 13.80
CA GLY A 289 19.83 12.17 14.27
C GLY A 289 19.60 10.72 13.84
N LEU A 290 20.18 10.29 12.71
CA LEU A 290 19.97 8.96 12.12
C LEU A 290 21.27 8.16 12.23
N SER A 291 21.38 7.31 13.25
CA SER A 291 22.63 6.56 13.47
C SER A 291 22.73 5.27 12.67
N ASP A 292 21.59 4.69 12.25
CA ASP A 292 21.52 3.42 11.55
C ASP A 292 20.31 3.29 10.60
N LEU A 293 20.38 2.31 9.70
CA LEU A 293 19.32 1.98 8.74
C LEU A 293 18.01 1.54 9.39
N GLY A 294 18.06 0.96 10.59
CA GLY A 294 16.87 0.54 11.33
C GLY A 294 16.04 1.73 11.79
N GLN A 295 16.69 2.76 12.34
CA GLN A 295 16.05 4.01 12.74
C GLN A 295 15.43 4.74 11.56
N LEU A 296 16.13 4.80 10.42
CA LEU A 296 15.58 5.36 9.18
C LEU A 296 14.28 4.66 8.78
N ALA A 297 14.28 3.32 8.77
CA ALA A 297 13.09 2.54 8.43
C ALA A 297 11.92 2.84 9.40
N MET A 298 12.16 2.90 10.71
CA MET A 298 11.12 3.24 11.68
C MET A 298 10.55 4.65 11.47
N SER A 299 11.40 5.63 11.17
CA SER A 299 10.99 7.00 10.86
C SER A 299 10.17 7.12 9.56
N LEU A 300 10.27 6.15 8.66
CA LEU A 300 9.50 6.03 7.42
C LEU A 300 8.25 5.12 7.57
N SER A 301 7.93 4.65 8.77
CA SER A 301 6.79 3.75 9.00
C SER A 301 5.43 4.43 8.82
N HIS A 302 5.34 5.74 9.10
CA HIS A 302 4.09 6.50 9.24
C HIS A 302 3.04 5.75 10.08
N GLY A 303 3.45 5.15 11.19
CA GLY A 303 2.56 4.44 12.12
C GLY A 303 2.29 2.97 11.78
N ASN A 304 2.78 2.45 10.65
CA ASN A 304 2.65 1.03 10.32
C ASN A 304 3.87 0.23 10.79
N ASN A 305 3.96 0.03 12.10
CA ASN A 305 5.11 -0.61 12.72
C ASN A 305 5.21 -2.11 12.39
N SER A 306 4.08 -2.81 12.24
CA SER A 306 4.09 -4.25 11.94
C SER A 306 4.65 -4.53 10.54
N ALA A 307 4.16 -3.82 9.52
CA ALA A 307 4.70 -3.93 8.17
C ALA A 307 6.16 -3.46 8.09
N MET A 308 6.50 -2.35 8.75
CA MET A 308 7.87 -1.84 8.73
C MET A 308 8.86 -2.78 9.42
N LYS A 309 8.45 -3.51 10.45
CA LYS A 309 9.28 -4.55 11.08
C LYS A 309 9.69 -5.64 10.08
N LEU A 310 8.75 -6.12 9.26
CA LEU A 310 9.05 -7.08 8.19
C LEU A 310 10.03 -6.50 7.17
N VAL A 311 9.87 -5.23 6.79
CA VAL A 311 10.80 -4.54 5.89
C VAL A 311 12.20 -4.42 6.50
N GLN A 312 12.31 -4.16 7.81
CA GLN A 312 13.60 -4.17 8.51
C GLN A 312 14.22 -5.56 8.56
N ASP A 313 13.42 -6.62 8.72
CA ASP A 313 13.91 -8.00 8.68
C ASP A 313 14.49 -8.30 7.28
N ILE A 314 13.82 -7.89 6.20
CA ILE A 314 14.32 -8.02 4.82
C ILE A 314 15.59 -7.21 4.61
N LEU A 315 15.62 -5.97 5.11
CA LEU A 315 16.79 -5.09 5.02
C LEU A 315 18.02 -5.75 5.67
N ARG A 316 17.84 -6.32 6.86
CA ARG A 316 18.89 -7.09 7.56
C ARG A 316 19.35 -8.29 6.74
N TYR A 317 18.42 -9.04 6.16
CA TYR A 317 18.77 -10.18 5.33
C TYR A 317 19.58 -9.78 4.09
N GLN A 318 19.16 -8.74 3.37
CA GLN A 318 19.87 -8.24 2.18
C GLN A 318 21.25 -7.67 2.53
N LEU A 319 21.42 -7.04 3.69
CA LEU A 319 22.73 -6.59 4.17
C LEU A 319 23.68 -7.76 4.49
N GLN A 320 23.15 -8.84 5.09
CA GLN A 320 23.95 -10.03 5.43
C GLN A 320 24.34 -10.85 4.20
N THR A 321 23.44 -10.95 3.23
CA THR A 321 23.63 -11.70 1.98
C THR A 321 24.41 -10.90 0.95
N GLY A 322 24.43 -9.57 1.09
CA GLY A 322 25.19 -8.65 0.25
C GLY A 322 26.70 -8.88 0.35
N ASN A 323 27.39 -8.75 -0.78
CA ASN A 323 28.81 -9.00 -0.87
C ASN A 323 29.60 -7.92 -0.10
N LYS A 324 30.21 -8.28 1.04
CA LYS A 324 30.97 -7.37 1.93
C LYS A 324 32.16 -6.65 1.27
N MET A 325 32.45 -6.93 -0.01
CA MET A 325 33.57 -6.36 -0.77
C MET A 325 33.29 -5.02 -1.47
N ALA A 326 32.03 -4.54 -1.50
CA ALA A 326 31.70 -3.25 -2.14
C ALA A 326 31.71 -2.08 -1.15
N ALA A 327 32.87 -1.78 -0.57
CA ALA A 327 33.03 -0.73 0.45
C ALA A 327 32.91 0.72 -0.06
N THR A 328 32.60 0.94 -1.35
CA THR A 328 32.63 2.26 -1.99
C THR A 328 31.28 2.82 -2.43
N ALA A 329 30.20 2.01 -2.44
CA ALA A 329 28.87 2.46 -2.84
C ALA A 329 27.87 2.41 -1.68
N PRO A 330 26.92 3.37 -1.59
CA PRO A 330 25.87 3.32 -0.59
C PRO A 330 24.96 2.11 -0.83
N PHE A 331 24.52 1.46 0.25
CA PHE A 331 23.62 0.32 0.17
C PHE A 331 22.29 0.71 -0.50
N GLN A 332 21.81 -0.18 -1.38
CA GLN A 332 20.53 -0.03 -2.08
C GLN A 332 19.59 -1.17 -1.68
N PHE A 333 18.36 -0.83 -1.32
CA PHE A 333 17.34 -1.82 -0.96
C PHE A 333 16.69 -2.40 -2.23
N ASN A 334 16.93 -3.68 -2.48
CA ASN A 334 16.54 -4.32 -3.73
C ASN A 334 15.11 -4.87 -3.66
N ILE A 335 14.15 -4.06 -4.11
CA ILE A 335 12.72 -4.44 -4.16
C ILE A 335 12.45 -5.61 -5.11
N LEU A 336 13.28 -5.81 -6.15
CA LEU A 336 13.05 -6.87 -7.13
C LEU A 336 13.24 -8.28 -6.56
N GLU A 337 13.95 -8.37 -5.43
CA GLU A 337 14.19 -9.61 -4.69
C GLU A 337 13.19 -9.83 -3.55
N ILE A 338 12.06 -9.11 -3.57
CA ILE A 338 11.00 -9.24 -2.59
C ILE A 338 9.73 -9.71 -3.30
N VAL A 339 9.03 -10.65 -2.69
CA VAL A 339 7.68 -11.07 -3.09
C VAL A 339 6.79 -11.24 -1.86
N THR A 340 5.48 -11.23 -2.06
CA THR A 340 4.49 -11.43 -1.00
C THR A 340 3.77 -12.76 -1.19
N CYS A 341 3.47 -13.44 -0.09
CA CYS A 341 2.54 -14.58 -0.04
C CYS A 341 1.45 -14.25 0.98
N CYS A 342 0.22 -14.09 0.51
CA CYS A 342 -0.90 -13.66 1.34
C CYS A 342 -1.69 -14.86 1.87
N LEU A 343 -1.84 -14.94 3.19
CA LEU A 343 -2.54 -16.02 3.90
C LEU A 343 -3.78 -15.44 4.62
N PRO A 344 -4.94 -15.36 3.95
CA PRO A 344 -6.18 -14.90 4.58
C PRO A 344 -6.65 -15.88 5.68
N GLY A 345 -7.25 -15.38 6.75
CA GLY A 345 -7.65 -16.16 7.93
C GLY A 345 -6.56 -16.25 9.01
N MET A 346 -5.28 -16.08 8.65
CA MET A 346 -4.19 -16.09 9.63
C MET A 346 -4.06 -14.81 10.43
N SER A 347 -3.78 -14.93 11.73
CA SER A 347 -3.44 -13.75 12.54
C SER A 347 -2.22 -13.02 11.97
N GLU A 348 -2.29 -11.68 11.96
CA GLU A 348 -1.19 -10.78 11.55
C GLU A 348 0.10 -11.02 12.35
N SER A 349 -0.02 -11.55 13.58
CA SER A 349 1.12 -11.92 14.43
C SER A 349 1.99 -13.04 13.85
N HIS A 350 1.46 -13.84 12.94
CA HIS A 350 2.19 -14.91 12.25
C HIS A 350 2.82 -14.44 10.94
N SER A 351 2.67 -13.16 10.58
CA SER A 351 3.37 -12.61 9.41
C SER A 351 4.88 -12.66 9.65
N CYS A 352 5.63 -13.14 8.67
CA CYS A 352 7.05 -13.35 8.78
C CYS A 352 7.75 -13.17 7.43
N ILE A 353 9.07 -13.18 7.46
CA ILE A 353 9.89 -13.22 6.25
C ILE A 353 10.47 -14.63 6.11
N CYS A 354 10.61 -15.10 4.88
CA CYS A 354 11.17 -16.42 4.58
C CYS A 354 12.10 -16.31 3.37
N PRO A 355 13.34 -16.86 3.44
CA PRO A 355 14.21 -16.93 2.29
C PRO A 355 13.60 -17.81 1.19
N GLY A 356 13.79 -17.42 -0.06
CA GLY A 356 13.26 -18.11 -1.22
C GLY A 356 11.86 -17.65 -1.61
N TYR A 357 11.17 -18.50 -2.38
CA TYR A 357 9.85 -18.25 -2.93
C TYR A 357 8.80 -19.10 -2.23
N ILE A 358 7.83 -18.47 -1.56
CA ILE A 358 6.67 -19.17 -1.00
C ILE A 358 5.45 -18.91 -1.87
N THR A 359 4.75 -19.97 -2.22
CA THR A 359 3.47 -19.92 -2.94
C THR A 359 2.49 -20.93 -2.41
N LEU A 360 1.21 -20.73 -2.70
CA LEU A 360 0.14 -21.66 -2.38
C LEU A 360 -0.06 -22.66 -3.53
N VAL A 361 -0.26 -23.93 -3.18
CA VAL A 361 -0.56 -25.01 -4.15
C VAL A 361 -1.74 -25.87 -3.67
N PRO A 362 -2.44 -26.58 -4.57
CA PRO A 362 -3.49 -27.53 -4.19
C PRO A 362 -2.98 -28.71 -3.33
N PRO A 363 -3.83 -29.41 -2.57
CA PRO A 363 -3.43 -30.53 -1.72
C PRO A 363 -2.80 -31.68 -2.50
N GLU A 364 -3.25 -31.91 -3.73
CA GLU A 364 -2.72 -32.97 -4.59
C GLU A 364 -1.27 -32.69 -4.97
N THR A 365 -0.95 -31.42 -5.27
CA THR A 365 0.43 -30.97 -5.50
C THR A 365 1.25 -31.08 -4.21
N ALA A 366 0.69 -30.69 -3.06
CA ALA A 366 1.37 -30.80 -1.77
C ALA A 366 1.72 -32.25 -1.41
N ALA A 367 0.86 -33.22 -1.76
CA ALA A 367 1.14 -34.64 -1.59
C ALA A 367 2.36 -35.08 -2.41
N VAL A 368 2.47 -34.64 -3.67
CA VAL A 368 3.65 -34.89 -4.52
C VAL A 368 4.89 -34.23 -3.93
N VAL A 369 4.81 -32.97 -3.47
CA VAL A 369 5.92 -32.27 -2.81
C VAL A 369 6.46 -33.08 -1.62
N LYS A 370 5.57 -33.66 -0.81
CA LYS A 370 5.94 -34.49 0.34
C LYS A 370 6.77 -35.72 -0.05
N HIS A 371 6.53 -36.30 -1.24
CA HIS A 371 7.31 -37.43 -1.75
C HIS A 371 8.75 -37.05 -2.18
N PHE A 372 8.97 -35.77 -2.50
CA PHE A 372 10.27 -35.23 -2.89
C PHE A 372 10.95 -34.42 -1.80
N GLN A 373 10.47 -34.51 -0.55
CA GLN A 373 11.03 -33.76 0.56
C GLN A 373 12.55 -33.99 0.65
N ASP A 374 13.30 -32.89 0.69
CA ASP A 374 14.76 -32.83 0.72
C ASP A 374 15.51 -33.40 -0.51
N LYS A 375 14.82 -33.65 -1.63
CA LYS A 375 15.46 -33.95 -2.92
C LYS A 375 15.56 -32.69 -3.79
N PRO A 376 16.71 -32.44 -4.46
CA PRO A 376 16.83 -31.33 -5.38
C PRO A 376 16.03 -31.62 -6.67
N PHE A 377 15.20 -30.65 -7.04
CA PHE A 377 14.44 -30.61 -8.27
C PHE A 377 15.31 -30.15 -9.44
N ARG A 378 15.00 -30.70 -10.62
CA ARG A 378 15.35 -30.22 -11.95
C ARG A 378 14.20 -29.36 -12.45
N VAL A 379 14.49 -28.07 -12.60
CA VAL A 379 13.49 -27.04 -12.88
C VAL A 379 13.61 -26.53 -14.31
N ILE A 380 12.48 -26.20 -14.92
CA ILE A 380 12.41 -25.40 -16.13
C ILE A 380 11.64 -24.10 -15.86
N LEU A 381 12.10 -23.01 -16.49
CA LEU A 381 11.57 -21.67 -16.32
C LEU A 381 10.87 -21.24 -17.62
N VAL A 382 9.56 -21.04 -17.56
CA VAL A 382 8.74 -20.71 -18.73
C VAL A 382 8.21 -19.28 -18.61
N ASP A 383 8.53 -18.42 -19.57
CA ASP A 383 8.11 -17.00 -19.58
C ASP A 383 6.82 -16.73 -20.38
N GLY A 384 6.24 -17.77 -20.99
CA GLY A 384 4.96 -17.74 -21.71
C GLY A 384 3.84 -18.55 -21.03
N ASP A 385 2.74 -18.74 -21.76
CA ASP A 385 1.68 -19.68 -21.36
C ASP A 385 2.01 -21.11 -21.87
N LEU A 386 1.69 -22.12 -21.07
CA LEU A 386 1.71 -23.53 -21.49
C LEU A 386 0.30 -23.94 -21.92
N THR A 387 -0.13 -23.41 -23.06
CA THR A 387 -1.42 -23.76 -23.68
C THR A 387 -1.26 -24.00 -25.17
N GLU A 388 -2.11 -24.87 -25.74
CA GLU A 388 -2.11 -25.17 -27.18
C GLU A 388 -2.32 -23.91 -28.06
N ILE A 389 -3.03 -22.91 -27.52
CA ILE A 389 -3.41 -21.68 -28.21
C ILE A 389 -2.39 -20.54 -28.07
N TYR A 390 -1.38 -20.68 -27.21
CA TYR A 390 -0.44 -19.60 -26.94
C TYR A 390 0.43 -19.28 -28.15
N ARG A 391 0.43 -18.02 -28.58
CA ARG A 391 1.25 -17.51 -29.69
C ARG A 391 1.86 -16.18 -29.24
N HIS A 392 3.13 -15.96 -29.59
CA HIS A 392 3.78 -14.69 -29.29
C HIS A 392 3.12 -13.55 -30.10
N LEU A 393 3.23 -12.34 -29.56
CA LEU A 393 2.75 -11.12 -30.20
C LEU A 393 3.38 -10.99 -31.60
N GLY A 394 2.55 -11.04 -32.64
CA GLY A 394 2.97 -11.00 -34.05
C GLY A 394 2.62 -12.25 -34.87
N LEU A 395 2.35 -13.39 -34.22
CA LEU A 395 1.89 -14.63 -34.88
C LEU A 395 0.41 -14.93 -34.63
N ASN A 396 -0.44 -13.90 -34.72
CA ASN A 396 -1.88 -14.11 -34.65
C ASN A 396 -2.37 -14.71 -35.99
N ARG A 397 -3.04 -15.86 -35.94
CA ARG A 397 -3.82 -16.33 -37.09
C ARG A 397 -4.89 -15.29 -37.41
N PRO A 398 -5.10 -14.90 -38.67
CA PRO A 398 -6.25 -14.07 -39.04
C PRO A 398 -7.54 -14.78 -38.61
N GLN A 399 -8.44 -14.07 -37.92
CA GLN A 399 -9.68 -14.63 -37.34
C GLN A 399 -10.62 -15.28 -38.39
N ASN A 400 -10.36 -15.10 -39.69
CA ASN A 400 -11.20 -15.56 -40.79
C ASN A 400 -10.67 -16.77 -41.58
N THR A 401 -9.56 -17.39 -41.20
CA THR A 401 -9.14 -18.65 -41.85
C THR A 401 -9.91 -19.84 -41.28
N ARG A 402 -11.01 -20.24 -41.94
CA ARG A 402 -11.65 -21.54 -41.74
C ARG A 402 -10.85 -22.59 -42.48
N ILE A 403 -10.10 -23.42 -41.76
CA ILE A 403 -9.54 -24.65 -42.33
C ILE A 403 -10.71 -25.63 -42.46
N PHE A 404 -11.14 -25.89 -43.69
CA PHE A 404 -12.01 -27.03 -44.00
C PHE A 404 -11.18 -28.31 -43.86
N SER A 405 -11.00 -28.79 -42.63
CA SER A 405 -10.53 -30.15 -42.39
C SER A 405 -11.74 -31.04 -42.12
N GLY A 406 -11.89 -32.09 -42.92
CA GLY A 406 -12.96 -33.06 -42.80
C GLY A 406 -12.86 -33.83 -41.49
N SER A 407 -13.96 -33.88 -40.75
CA SER A 407 -14.18 -34.57 -39.47
C SER A 407 -13.85 -33.77 -38.19
N ALA A 408 -14.88 -33.57 -37.38
CA ALA A 408 -14.81 -33.03 -36.02
C ALA A 408 -13.96 -33.90 -35.06
N SER A 409 -13.62 -35.14 -35.42
CA SER A 409 -12.72 -35.99 -34.63
C SER A 409 -11.25 -35.57 -34.72
N ALA A 410 -10.82 -34.91 -35.80
CA ALA A 410 -9.42 -34.51 -36.01
C ALA A 410 -8.99 -33.28 -35.18
N LEU A 411 -9.95 -32.46 -34.74
CA LEU A 411 -9.68 -31.27 -33.92
C LEU A 411 -9.56 -31.62 -32.42
N ARG A 412 -10.21 -32.69 -31.95
CA ARG A 412 -10.02 -33.18 -30.57
C ARG A 412 -8.76 -34.03 -30.42
N SER A 413 -8.27 -34.65 -31.51
CA SER A 413 -7.00 -35.38 -31.51
C SER A 413 -5.77 -34.46 -31.52
N SER A 414 -5.87 -33.20 -31.97
CA SER A 414 -4.73 -32.27 -31.92
C SER A 414 -4.39 -31.84 -30.51
N SER A 415 -5.42 -31.56 -29.69
CA SER A 415 -5.25 -31.11 -28.31
C SER A 415 -4.62 -32.17 -27.41
N SER A 416 -4.97 -33.45 -27.60
CA SER A 416 -4.32 -34.56 -26.87
C SER A 416 -2.88 -34.76 -27.36
N SER A 417 -2.64 -34.69 -28.69
CA SER A 417 -1.29 -34.85 -29.24
C SER A 417 -0.31 -33.79 -28.77
N TRP A 418 -0.77 -32.55 -28.54
CA TRP A 418 0.07 -31.49 -27.98
C TRP A 418 0.43 -31.75 -26.52
N VAL A 419 -0.55 -32.14 -25.69
CA VAL A 419 -0.32 -32.47 -24.27
C VAL A 419 0.66 -33.63 -24.14
N ASP A 420 0.46 -34.71 -24.92
CA ASP A 420 1.34 -35.87 -24.91
C ASP A 420 2.76 -35.50 -25.36
N SER A 421 2.90 -34.70 -26.42
CA SER A 421 4.23 -34.23 -26.89
C SER A 421 4.95 -33.38 -25.84
N VAL A 422 4.23 -32.49 -25.16
CA VAL A 422 4.80 -31.66 -24.09
C VAL A 422 5.22 -32.50 -22.89
N LEU A 423 4.36 -33.44 -22.48
CA LEU A 423 4.65 -34.35 -21.40
C LEU A 423 5.87 -35.23 -21.71
N ASP A 424 5.99 -35.74 -22.93
CA ASP A 424 7.13 -36.52 -23.40
C ASP A 424 8.43 -35.71 -23.31
N ILE A 425 8.42 -34.43 -23.71
CA ILE A 425 9.60 -33.55 -23.59
C ILE A 425 10.03 -33.42 -22.12
N LEU A 426 9.08 -33.21 -21.20
CA LEU A 426 9.37 -33.04 -19.78
C LEU A 426 9.90 -34.33 -19.14
N ILE A 427 9.30 -35.48 -19.47
CA ILE A 427 9.72 -36.80 -18.96
C ILE A 427 11.10 -37.18 -19.51
N GLN A 428 11.32 -37.06 -20.82
CA GLN A 428 12.61 -37.38 -21.45
C GLN A 428 13.74 -36.50 -20.92
N SER A 429 13.41 -35.27 -20.55
CA SER A 429 14.37 -34.33 -19.96
C SER A 429 14.54 -34.51 -18.45
N ASP A 430 13.80 -35.42 -17.81
CA ASP A 430 13.77 -35.68 -16.37
C ASP A 430 13.58 -34.38 -15.55
N ILE A 431 12.55 -33.62 -15.94
CA ILE A 431 12.07 -32.42 -15.23
C ILE A 431 11.03 -32.83 -14.20
N ASN A 432 11.12 -32.26 -13.01
CA ASN A 432 10.18 -32.50 -11.91
C ASN A 432 9.56 -31.21 -11.37
N LEU A 433 10.02 -30.03 -11.79
CA LEU A 433 9.41 -28.74 -11.50
C LEU A 433 9.34 -27.85 -12.75
N VAL A 434 8.19 -27.23 -12.98
CA VAL A 434 7.97 -26.25 -14.04
C VAL A 434 7.43 -24.97 -13.41
N LEU A 435 8.20 -23.87 -13.51
CA LEU A 435 7.75 -22.55 -13.10
C LEU A 435 7.28 -21.77 -14.33
N VAL A 436 6.01 -21.37 -14.34
CA VAL A 436 5.37 -20.77 -15.51
C VAL A 436 4.88 -19.37 -15.17
N GLN A 437 5.30 -18.37 -15.95
CA GLN A 437 4.81 -17.00 -15.81
C GLN A 437 3.33 -16.89 -16.19
N GLY A 438 2.93 -17.60 -17.24
CA GLY A 438 1.59 -17.59 -17.79
C GLY A 438 0.64 -18.61 -17.18
N THR A 439 -0.43 -18.86 -17.94
CA THR A 439 -1.45 -19.88 -17.67
C THR A 439 -1.02 -21.25 -18.20
N VAL A 440 -1.60 -22.29 -17.63
CA VAL A 440 -1.33 -23.69 -18.00
C VAL A 440 -2.64 -24.38 -18.34
N CYS A 441 -2.62 -25.27 -19.33
CA CYS A 441 -3.76 -26.10 -19.64
C CYS A 441 -4.05 -27.09 -18.49
N LYS A 442 -5.28 -27.12 -17.97
CA LYS A 442 -5.70 -28.04 -16.88
C LYS A 442 -5.38 -29.51 -17.18
N ASN A 443 -5.61 -29.96 -18.42
CA ASN A 443 -5.31 -31.34 -18.80
C ASN A 443 -3.81 -31.64 -18.74
N LEU A 444 -2.94 -30.67 -19.09
CA LEU A 444 -1.50 -30.82 -18.94
C LEU A 444 -1.11 -30.86 -17.46
N GLU A 445 -1.69 -29.98 -16.63
CA GLU A 445 -1.46 -29.93 -15.19
C GLU A 445 -1.78 -31.26 -14.50
N GLU A 446 -2.97 -31.82 -14.76
CA GLU A 446 -3.39 -33.13 -14.23
C GLU A 446 -2.45 -34.26 -14.68
N ARG A 447 -2.05 -34.29 -15.95
CA ARG A 447 -1.17 -35.33 -16.52
C ARG A 447 0.26 -35.22 -16.01
N CYS A 448 0.78 -34.02 -15.82
CA CYS A 448 2.09 -33.78 -15.20
C CYS A 448 2.11 -34.23 -13.74
N LEU A 449 1.05 -33.94 -12.99
CA LEU A 449 0.93 -34.36 -11.60
C LEU A 449 0.97 -35.89 -11.44
N LEU A 450 0.27 -36.63 -12.33
CA LEU A 450 0.30 -38.10 -12.37
C LEU A 450 1.71 -38.67 -12.67
N ASN A 451 2.58 -37.89 -13.31
CA ASN A 451 3.96 -38.24 -13.60
C ASN A 451 4.95 -37.61 -12.60
N ASN A 452 4.47 -37.15 -11.44
CA ASN A 452 5.28 -36.52 -10.40
C ASN A 452 6.01 -35.25 -10.85
N ILE A 453 5.46 -34.52 -11.82
CA ILE A 453 5.97 -33.23 -12.30
C ILE A 453 5.09 -32.13 -11.71
N VAL A 454 5.69 -31.26 -10.90
CA VAL A 454 4.99 -30.14 -10.27
C VAL A 454 5.00 -28.92 -11.19
N ILE A 455 3.83 -28.35 -11.45
CA ILE A 455 3.69 -27.10 -12.21
C ILE A 455 3.21 -26.00 -11.26
N ILE A 456 3.93 -24.88 -11.23
CA ILE A 456 3.51 -23.66 -10.53
C ILE A 456 3.29 -22.59 -11.59
N CYS A 457 2.06 -22.13 -11.72
CA CYS A 457 1.66 -21.12 -12.70
C CYS A 457 1.54 -19.73 -12.08
N GLN A 458 1.40 -18.70 -12.93
CA GLN A 458 1.31 -17.29 -12.51
C GLN A 458 2.51 -16.80 -11.69
N VAL A 459 3.70 -17.36 -11.96
CA VAL A 459 4.93 -17.00 -11.26
C VAL A 459 5.39 -15.62 -11.72
N ALA A 460 5.66 -14.72 -10.78
CA ALA A 460 6.06 -13.36 -11.13
C ALA A 460 7.41 -13.34 -11.89
N PRO A 461 7.62 -12.40 -12.85
CA PRO A 461 8.82 -12.38 -13.68
C PRO A 461 10.12 -12.22 -12.90
N ASN A 462 10.08 -11.53 -11.75
CA ASN A 462 11.23 -11.38 -10.87
C ASN A 462 11.59 -12.68 -10.14
N VAL A 463 10.61 -13.53 -9.81
CA VAL A 463 10.85 -14.87 -9.26
C VAL A 463 11.54 -15.74 -10.31
N LEU A 464 11.03 -15.77 -11.55
CA LEU A 464 11.70 -16.49 -12.64
C LEU A 464 13.12 -15.98 -12.90
N ARG A 465 13.35 -14.66 -12.78
CA ARG A 465 14.70 -14.09 -12.86
C ARG A 465 15.59 -14.57 -11.71
N ALA A 466 15.08 -14.60 -10.48
CA ALA A 466 15.84 -15.08 -9.33
C ALA A 466 16.24 -16.55 -9.51
N PHE A 467 15.32 -17.43 -9.88
CA PHE A 467 15.65 -18.83 -10.17
C PHE A 467 16.60 -18.98 -11.36
N SER A 468 16.44 -18.18 -12.42
CA SER A 468 17.36 -18.19 -13.57
C SER A 468 18.78 -17.79 -13.15
N ASN A 469 18.93 -16.74 -12.34
CA ASN A 469 20.23 -16.30 -11.84
C ASN A 469 20.89 -17.32 -10.91
N THR A 470 20.11 -17.93 -10.01
CA THR A 470 20.63 -18.89 -9.02
C THR A 470 20.95 -20.24 -9.65
N THR A 471 20.08 -20.77 -10.50
CA THR A 471 20.25 -22.09 -11.14
C THR A 471 21.03 -22.04 -12.45
N ARG A 472 21.31 -20.84 -12.98
CA ARG A 472 21.90 -20.58 -14.31
C ARG A 472 21.09 -21.16 -15.47
N ALA A 473 19.80 -21.35 -15.28
CA ALA A 473 18.89 -21.86 -16.30
C ALA A 473 18.38 -20.75 -17.21
N ASP A 474 18.45 -20.99 -18.52
CA ASP A 474 17.83 -20.13 -19.53
C ASP A 474 16.31 -20.30 -19.52
N LYS A 475 15.59 -19.17 -19.60
CA LYS A 475 14.12 -19.18 -19.70
C LYS A 475 13.71 -19.57 -21.11
N VAL A 476 12.59 -20.26 -21.23
CA VAL A 476 12.01 -20.65 -22.52
C VAL A 476 10.58 -20.13 -22.66
N THR A 477 10.22 -19.74 -23.88
CA THR A 477 8.83 -19.41 -24.21
C THR A 477 8.06 -20.64 -24.70
N TYR A 478 8.74 -21.53 -25.42
CA TYR A 478 8.17 -22.78 -25.93
C TYR A 478 9.01 -23.98 -25.48
N LEU A 479 8.37 -25.01 -24.92
CA LEU A 479 9.06 -26.21 -24.45
C LEU A 479 9.77 -26.99 -25.57
N THR A 480 9.35 -26.82 -26.82
CA THR A 480 10.05 -27.40 -27.98
C THR A 480 11.43 -26.78 -28.25
N GLN A 481 11.76 -25.64 -27.64
CA GLN A 481 13.05 -24.96 -27.75
C GLN A 481 14.02 -25.37 -26.63
N MET A 482 13.60 -26.30 -25.77
CA MET A 482 14.37 -26.74 -24.62
C MET A 482 15.67 -27.41 -25.04
N ASN A 483 16.75 -27.05 -24.34
CA ASN A 483 18.05 -27.68 -24.42
C ASN A 483 18.65 -27.84 -23.00
N GLU A 484 19.84 -28.40 -22.87
CA GLU A 484 20.47 -28.65 -21.56
C GLU A 484 20.69 -27.39 -20.71
N HIS A 485 20.91 -26.22 -21.34
CA HIS A 485 21.09 -24.94 -20.65
C HIS A 485 19.79 -24.38 -20.06
N CYS A 486 18.64 -24.86 -20.53
CA CYS A 486 17.33 -24.47 -20.00
C CYS A 486 16.99 -25.19 -18.68
N ILE A 487 17.80 -26.18 -18.26
CA ILE A 487 17.49 -27.04 -17.11
C ILE A 487 18.24 -26.56 -15.88
N GLY A 488 17.51 -25.95 -14.95
CA GLY A 488 18.02 -25.60 -13.63
C GLY A 488 18.12 -26.82 -12.73
N LYS A 489 19.10 -26.81 -11.82
CA LYS A 489 19.30 -27.88 -10.83
C LYS A 489 19.44 -27.27 -9.43
N GLY A 490 19.19 -28.08 -8.40
CA GLY A 490 19.44 -27.69 -7.00
C GLY A 490 18.33 -26.86 -6.35
N VAL A 491 17.12 -26.88 -6.92
CA VAL A 491 15.95 -26.26 -6.28
C VAL A 491 15.36 -27.24 -5.27
N CYS A 492 15.25 -26.85 -4.01
CA CYS A 492 14.59 -27.64 -2.98
C CYS A 492 13.17 -27.13 -2.81
N MET A 493 12.22 -28.05 -2.61
CA MET A 493 10.84 -27.72 -2.33
C MET A 493 10.40 -28.35 -1.01
N LYS A 494 9.79 -27.57 -0.12
CA LYS A 494 9.36 -28.00 1.22
C LYS A 494 7.95 -27.50 1.53
N LEU A 495 7.16 -28.33 2.18
CA LEU A 495 5.88 -27.88 2.76
C LEU A 495 6.17 -26.94 3.94
N CYS A 496 5.48 -25.80 3.98
CA CYS A 496 5.56 -24.92 5.14
C CYS A 496 4.63 -25.46 6.23
N GLY A 497 5.20 -25.95 7.33
CA GLY A 497 4.46 -26.35 8.53
C GLY A 497 4.02 -25.13 9.32
N ILE A 498 2.94 -24.49 8.88
CA ILE A 498 2.33 -23.42 9.67
C ILE A 498 1.42 -24.09 10.71
N MET A 499 1.78 -23.98 11.99
CA MET A 499 1.12 -24.68 13.11
C MET A 499 -0.42 -24.56 13.08
N GLU A 500 -1.10 -25.70 13.23
CA GLU A 500 -2.51 -25.82 13.63
C GLU A 500 -3.51 -24.84 12.98
N ILE A 501 -3.44 -24.66 11.65
CA ILE A 501 -4.48 -23.89 10.96
C ILE A 501 -5.54 -24.82 10.39
N ASN A 502 -6.80 -24.45 10.62
CA ASN A 502 -7.96 -25.09 10.02
C ASN A 502 -7.96 -24.75 8.52
N TRP A 503 -7.40 -25.63 7.69
CA TRP A 503 -7.24 -25.48 6.22
C TRP A 503 -8.53 -25.12 5.46
N VAL A 504 -9.68 -25.28 6.12
CA VAL A 504 -11.01 -24.90 5.64
C VAL A 504 -11.11 -23.43 5.25
N GLU A 505 -10.35 -22.52 5.87
CA GLU A 505 -10.34 -21.09 5.51
C GLU A 505 -9.42 -20.76 4.32
N PHE A 506 -8.50 -21.67 3.97
CA PHE A 506 -7.60 -21.56 2.82
C PHE A 506 -8.11 -22.28 1.57
N GLY A 507 -9.38 -22.68 1.55
CA GLY A 507 -10.03 -23.27 0.38
C GLY A 507 -9.17 -24.39 -0.22
N ASP A 508 -8.65 -25.19 0.71
CA ASP A 508 -7.79 -26.34 0.50
C ASP A 508 -6.40 -26.04 -0.10
N GLN A 509 -5.87 -24.81 -0.04
CA GLN A 509 -4.49 -24.55 -0.50
C GLN A 509 -3.44 -24.73 0.61
N VAL A 510 -2.27 -25.26 0.23
CA VAL A 510 -1.13 -25.52 1.12
C VAL A 510 0.08 -24.66 0.71
N PRO A 511 0.71 -23.93 1.64
CA PRO A 511 1.91 -23.16 1.36
C PRO A 511 3.14 -24.06 1.18
N VAL A 512 3.91 -23.76 0.14
CA VAL A 512 5.13 -24.47 -0.24
C VAL A 512 6.25 -23.46 -0.42
N ALA A 513 7.41 -23.76 0.16
CA ALA A 513 8.63 -23.01 0.01
C ALA A 513 9.54 -23.64 -1.05
N LEU A 514 10.01 -22.82 -1.98
CA LEU A 514 11.02 -23.15 -2.96
C LEU A 514 12.30 -22.37 -2.64
N THR A 515 13.40 -23.09 -2.43
CA THR A 515 14.70 -22.50 -2.10
C THR A 515 15.78 -23.04 -3.04
N ALA A 516 16.84 -22.27 -3.22
CA ALA A 516 18.04 -22.72 -3.92
C ALA A 516 19.26 -22.09 -3.23
N GLU A 517 20.40 -22.77 -3.29
CA GLU A 517 21.64 -22.28 -2.68
C GLU A 517 22.06 -20.95 -3.31
N GLY A 518 22.35 -19.93 -2.47
CA GLY A 518 22.74 -18.60 -2.94
C GLY A 518 21.57 -17.74 -3.47
N MET A 519 20.32 -18.15 -3.22
CA MET A 519 19.15 -17.33 -3.56
C MET A 519 19.06 -16.09 -2.66
N THR A 520 18.90 -14.92 -3.28
CA THR A 520 18.72 -13.62 -2.61
C THR A 520 17.24 -13.22 -2.46
N LEU A 521 16.34 -13.91 -3.17
CA LEU A 521 14.90 -13.70 -3.12
C LEU A 521 14.36 -13.96 -1.71
N VAL A 522 13.49 -13.08 -1.22
CA VAL A 522 12.79 -13.21 0.05
C VAL A 522 11.29 -13.10 -0.17
N THR A 523 10.54 -13.97 0.49
CA THR A 523 9.09 -13.89 0.55
C THR A 523 8.64 -13.31 1.89
N ALA A 524 7.88 -12.23 1.86
CA ALA A 524 7.09 -11.76 3.00
C ALA A 524 5.77 -12.53 3.05
N VAL A 525 5.62 -13.39 4.04
CA VAL A 525 4.38 -14.12 4.31
C VAL A 525 3.50 -13.24 5.18
N LEU A 526 2.34 -12.85 4.66
CA LEU A 526 1.44 -11.89 5.29
C LEU A 526 0.17 -12.62 5.73
N GLY A 527 -0.10 -12.66 7.03
CA GLY A 527 -1.36 -13.16 7.59
C GLY A 527 -2.36 -12.03 7.79
N CYS A 528 -3.64 -12.25 7.50
CA CYS A 528 -4.71 -11.38 7.98
C CYS A 528 -5.98 -12.17 8.35
N PRO A 529 -6.50 -12.06 9.59
CA PRO A 529 -7.64 -12.86 10.03
C PRO A 529 -8.95 -12.45 9.33
N VAL A 530 -8.96 -11.27 8.72
CA VAL A 530 -10.10 -10.74 7.99
C VAL A 530 -9.76 -10.72 6.51
N THR A 531 -10.35 -11.62 5.73
CA THR A 531 -10.09 -11.76 4.29
C THR A 531 -10.28 -10.45 3.53
N SER A 532 -11.30 -9.65 3.87
CA SER A 532 -11.54 -8.36 3.22
C SER A 532 -10.45 -7.31 3.49
N LYS A 533 -9.65 -7.46 4.56
CA LYS A 533 -8.51 -6.61 4.90
C LYS A 533 -7.19 -7.10 4.28
N MET A 534 -7.12 -8.32 3.76
CA MET A 534 -5.87 -8.93 3.24
C MET A 534 -5.16 -8.04 2.22
N GLN A 535 -5.88 -7.49 1.24
CA GLN A 535 -5.30 -6.59 0.24
C GLN A 535 -4.73 -5.31 0.86
N ALA A 536 -5.40 -4.75 1.86
CA ALA A 536 -4.93 -3.57 2.57
C ALA A 536 -3.65 -3.85 3.36
N THR A 537 -3.53 -5.04 3.96
CA THR A 537 -2.32 -5.50 4.64
C THR A 537 -1.14 -5.63 3.66
N GLU A 538 -1.37 -6.22 2.49
CA GLU A 538 -0.35 -6.32 1.44
C GLU A 538 0.06 -4.94 0.89
N ASP A 539 -0.90 -4.07 0.56
CA ASP A 539 -0.64 -2.71 0.10
C ASP A 539 0.20 -1.92 1.12
N CYS A 540 -0.08 -2.11 2.41
CA CYS A 540 0.65 -1.49 3.50
C CYS A 540 2.11 -1.96 3.58
N PHE A 541 2.34 -3.26 3.45
CA PHE A 541 3.69 -3.83 3.36
C PHE A 541 4.47 -3.21 2.20
N TRP A 542 3.90 -3.19 1.01
CA TRP A 542 4.55 -2.59 -0.16
C TRP A 542 4.79 -1.10 0.00
N THR A 543 3.84 -0.35 0.58
CA THR A 543 4.04 1.07 0.88
C THR A 543 5.26 1.29 1.78
N CYS A 544 5.44 0.48 2.83
CA CYS A 544 6.61 0.55 3.70
C CYS A 544 7.91 0.18 2.95
N ALA A 545 7.90 -0.89 2.16
CA ALA A 545 9.06 -1.33 1.39
C ALA A 545 9.52 -0.25 0.40
N TYR A 546 8.58 0.36 -0.34
CA TYR A 546 8.88 1.42 -1.30
C TYR A 546 9.34 2.73 -0.65
N ARG A 547 8.89 3.05 0.56
CA ARG A 547 9.44 4.20 1.30
C ARG A 547 10.90 4.00 1.66
N VAL A 548 11.29 2.82 2.12
CA VAL A 548 12.72 2.51 2.39
C VAL A 548 13.51 2.51 1.09
N HIS A 549 12.99 1.90 0.04
CA HIS A 549 13.62 1.90 -1.28
C HIS A 549 13.91 3.29 -1.81
N TYR A 550 12.90 4.17 -1.87
CA TYR A 550 13.09 5.50 -2.43
C TYR A 550 13.94 6.40 -1.53
N ALA A 551 13.92 6.23 -0.21
CA ALA A 551 14.81 6.96 0.68
C ALA A 551 16.28 6.64 0.36
N LEU A 552 16.59 5.34 0.20
CA LEU A 552 17.95 4.89 -0.15
C LEU A 552 18.31 5.12 -1.61
N HIS A 553 17.34 5.08 -2.52
CA HIS A 553 17.57 5.40 -3.92
C HIS A 553 17.93 6.88 -4.09
N ASP A 554 17.15 7.78 -3.48
CA ASP A 554 17.36 9.23 -3.56
C ASP A 554 18.53 9.70 -2.69
N GLN A 555 19.00 8.86 -1.75
CA GLN A 555 19.97 9.20 -0.71
C GLN A 555 19.57 10.44 0.10
N ALA A 556 18.26 10.71 0.19
CA ALA A 556 17.73 11.88 0.85
C ALA A 556 16.30 11.65 1.37
N VAL A 557 15.96 12.34 2.47
CA VAL A 557 14.60 12.40 3.01
C VAL A 557 14.22 13.82 3.41
N PHE A 558 12.93 14.14 3.35
CA PHE A 558 12.40 15.37 3.93
C PHE A 558 11.97 15.18 5.38
N PRO A 559 12.07 16.22 6.23
CA PRO A 559 11.40 16.22 7.52
C PRO A 559 9.88 16.07 7.30
N GLY A 560 9.33 14.98 7.84
CA GLY A 560 7.96 14.57 7.61
C GLY A 560 6.97 15.19 8.59
N GLY A 561 5.79 14.57 8.69
CA GLY A 561 4.75 14.96 9.64
C GLY A 561 4.20 16.38 9.42
N GLY A 562 4.27 16.89 8.19
CA GLY A 562 3.82 18.24 7.83
C GLY A 562 4.92 19.30 7.88
N THR A 563 6.13 18.96 8.34
CA THR A 563 7.20 19.96 8.52
C THR A 563 7.62 20.61 7.20
N VAL A 564 7.77 19.81 6.14
CA VAL A 564 8.14 20.33 4.81
C VAL A 564 7.04 21.22 4.21
N GLU A 565 5.75 20.89 4.41
CA GLU A 565 4.65 21.78 4.03
C GLU A 565 4.62 23.07 4.84
N PHE A 566 5.05 23.01 6.12
CA PHE A 566 5.20 24.18 6.96
C PHE A 566 6.30 25.12 6.45
N LEU A 567 7.42 24.57 5.96
CA LEU A 567 8.49 25.33 5.31
C LEU A 567 7.97 26.02 4.05
N CYS A 568 7.18 25.31 3.21
CA CYS A 568 6.52 25.92 2.06
C CYS A 568 5.60 27.08 2.45
N LEU A 569 4.76 26.93 3.49
CA LEU A 569 3.90 28.02 3.97
C LEU A 569 4.69 29.24 4.45
N THR A 570 5.78 29.00 5.16
CA THR A 570 6.66 30.07 5.66
C THR A 570 7.30 30.83 4.50
N TYR A 571 7.74 30.11 3.46
CA TYR A 571 8.28 30.70 2.25
C TYR A 571 7.23 31.47 1.44
N LEU A 572 6.01 30.94 1.31
CA LEU A 572 4.90 31.67 0.67
C LEU A 572 4.56 32.98 1.38
N ALA A 573 4.54 32.99 2.72
CA ALA A 573 4.30 34.20 3.49
C ALA A 573 5.39 35.26 3.28
N TYR A 574 6.63 34.83 3.01
CA TYR A 574 7.72 35.72 2.60
C TYR A 574 7.46 36.30 1.20
N LEU A 575 7.16 35.45 0.20
CA LEU A 575 6.87 35.89 -1.17
C LEU A 575 5.66 36.83 -1.26
N GLU A 576 4.63 36.60 -0.45
CA GLU A 576 3.45 37.47 -0.40
C GLU A 576 3.80 38.86 0.14
N LYS A 577 4.68 38.96 1.15
CA LYS A 577 5.17 40.24 1.67
C LYS A 577 6.02 40.98 0.64
N GLU A 578 6.93 40.28 -0.04
CA GLU A 578 7.72 40.89 -1.11
C GLU A 578 6.85 41.42 -2.25
N ALA A 579 5.85 40.64 -2.68
CA ALA A 579 4.93 41.06 -3.74
C ALA A 579 4.14 42.34 -3.36
N LYS A 580 3.76 42.49 -2.08
CA LYS A 580 3.09 43.71 -1.58
C LYS A 580 4.02 44.92 -1.51
N ASN A 581 5.30 44.72 -1.22
CA ASN A 581 6.28 45.80 -1.15
C ASN A 581 6.62 46.37 -2.54
N VAL A 582 6.78 45.50 -3.54
CA VAL A 582 7.07 45.89 -4.94
C VAL A 582 5.91 46.69 -5.56
N PHE A 583 4.67 46.45 -5.13
CA PHE A 583 3.50 47.18 -5.59
C PHE A 583 3.54 48.69 -5.24
N GLY A 584 4.35 49.08 -4.25
CA GLY A 584 4.57 50.48 -3.88
C GLY A 584 5.50 51.28 -4.79
N GLU A 585 6.28 50.62 -5.68
CA GLU A 585 7.41 51.24 -6.40
C GLU A 585 7.42 51.02 -7.93
N LEU A 586 6.26 50.77 -8.56
CA LEU A 586 6.21 50.40 -9.99
C LEU A 586 6.47 51.57 -10.98
N PRO A 587 7.46 51.47 -11.88
CA PRO A 587 7.66 52.43 -12.98
C PRO A 587 6.62 52.28 -14.09
N CYS A 588 6.25 53.40 -14.73
CA CYS A 588 5.18 53.54 -15.73
C CYS A 588 5.51 52.90 -17.11
N GLY A 589 6.01 51.66 -17.17
CA GLY A 589 6.51 51.04 -18.41
C GLY A 589 6.16 49.57 -18.66
N SER A 590 5.58 48.84 -17.71
CA SER A 590 5.26 47.41 -17.89
C SER A 590 4.01 47.16 -18.76
N SER A 591 4.04 46.07 -19.53
CA SER A 591 2.91 45.53 -20.31
C SER A 591 1.66 45.37 -19.43
N TRP A 592 0.45 45.58 -19.98
CA TRP A 592 -0.83 45.35 -19.27
C TRP A 592 -0.82 44.00 -18.56
N LEU A 593 -0.38 42.93 -19.24
CA LEU A 593 -0.39 41.57 -18.71
C LEU A 593 0.50 41.43 -17.47
N ALA A 594 1.67 42.08 -17.46
CA ALA A 594 2.57 42.10 -16.31
C ALA A 594 1.93 42.88 -15.12
N LYS A 595 1.30 44.02 -15.40
CA LYS A 595 0.57 44.81 -14.40
C LYS A 595 -0.60 44.04 -13.77
N SER A 596 -1.36 43.29 -14.58
CA SER A 596 -2.43 42.43 -14.07
C SER A 596 -1.90 41.25 -13.26
N SER A 597 -0.77 40.65 -13.67
CA SER A 597 -0.16 39.55 -12.91
C SER A 597 0.33 40.01 -11.54
N GLU A 598 0.98 41.17 -11.46
CA GLU A 598 1.46 41.76 -10.19
C GLU A 598 0.31 42.10 -9.23
N GLN A 599 -0.84 42.55 -9.77
CA GLN A 599 -2.03 42.88 -8.97
C GLN A 599 -2.64 41.65 -8.30
N TYR A 600 -2.78 40.53 -9.02
CA TYR A 600 -3.42 39.32 -8.50
C TYR A 600 -2.46 38.35 -7.82
N LYS A 601 -1.14 38.53 -7.98
CA LYS A 601 -0.12 37.63 -7.44
C LYS A 601 -0.29 37.35 -5.94
N PRO A 602 -0.45 38.34 -5.03
CA PRO A 602 -0.65 38.07 -3.61
C PRO A 602 -1.89 37.20 -3.33
N LEU A 603 -2.96 37.40 -4.09
CA LEU A 603 -4.18 36.61 -3.94
C LEU A 603 -3.96 35.15 -4.33
N VAL A 604 -3.29 34.92 -5.47
CA VAL A 604 -3.00 33.56 -5.96
C VAL A 604 -2.00 32.84 -5.04
N LEU A 605 -1.00 33.56 -4.51
CA LEU A 605 -0.07 33.02 -3.50
C LEU A 605 -0.83 32.57 -2.24
N ASN A 606 -1.75 33.39 -1.74
CA ASN A 606 -2.58 33.04 -0.59
C ASN A 606 -3.48 31.82 -0.87
N SER A 607 -3.99 31.68 -2.10
CA SER A 607 -4.76 30.49 -2.51
C SER A 607 -3.90 29.22 -2.59
N LEU A 608 -2.66 29.30 -3.05
CA LEU A 608 -1.74 28.15 -2.99
C LEU A 608 -1.45 27.78 -1.52
N ALA A 609 -1.20 28.79 -0.67
CA ALA A 609 -0.96 28.62 0.76
C ALA A 609 -2.15 27.99 1.49
N SER A 610 -3.39 28.37 1.15
CA SER A 610 -4.58 27.86 1.82
C SER A 610 -4.71 26.34 1.68
N GLY A 611 -4.25 25.76 0.55
CA GLY A 611 -4.22 24.31 0.34
C GLY A 611 -3.27 23.58 1.30
N TRP A 612 -2.04 24.07 1.47
CA TRP A 612 -1.10 23.51 2.46
C TRP A 612 -1.55 23.73 3.89
N HIS A 613 -2.14 24.90 4.20
CA HIS A 613 -2.72 25.16 5.51
C HIS A 613 -3.85 24.18 5.82
N GLU A 614 -4.76 23.91 4.87
CA GLU A 614 -5.83 22.92 5.05
C GLU A 614 -5.28 21.50 5.21
N TYR A 615 -4.23 21.14 4.48
CA TYR A 615 -3.50 19.88 4.62
C TYR A 615 -2.96 19.69 6.03
N LEU A 616 -2.26 20.69 6.56
CA LEU A 616 -1.69 20.65 7.91
C LEU A 616 -2.78 20.55 8.98
N CYS A 617 -3.82 21.38 8.90
CA CYS A 617 -4.93 21.30 9.85
C CYS A 617 -5.55 19.89 9.87
N THR A 618 -5.76 19.30 8.69
CA THR A 618 -6.36 17.97 8.57
C THR A 618 -5.44 16.90 9.12
N LEU A 619 -4.15 16.97 8.79
CA LEU A 619 -3.15 16.03 9.29
C LEU A 619 -3.13 16.06 10.83
N MET A 620 -3.06 17.24 11.44
CA MET A 620 -3.04 17.40 12.90
C MET A 620 -4.31 16.88 13.59
N CYS A 621 -5.48 17.13 13.00
CA CYS A 621 -6.74 16.59 13.52
C CYS A 621 -6.78 15.06 13.40
N ASN A 622 -6.38 14.50 12.24
CA ASN A 622 -6.40 13.06 12.03
C ASN A 622 -5.39 12.33 12.91
N THR A 623 -4.23 12.94 13.23
CA THR A 623 -3.25 12.36 14.16
C THR A 623 -3.61 12.52 15.63
N ALA A 624 -4.81 13.06 15.95
CA ALA A 624 -5.24 13.38 17.31
C ALA A 624 -4.32 14.36 18.05
N ASN A 625 -3.54 15.17 17.31
CA ASN A 625 -2.72 16.23 17.91
C ASN A 625 -3.54 17.48 18.23
N CYS A 626 -4.65 17.70 17.51
CA CYS A 626 -5.59 18.79 17.75
C CYS A 626 -7.02 18.27 17.74
N VAL A 627 -7.84 18.76 18.66
CA VAL A 627 -9.25 18.38 18.82
C VAL A 627 -10.11 19.00 17.71
N SER A 628 -9.69 20.14 17.16
CA SER A 628 -10.46 20.86 16.14
C SER A 628 -9.58 21.51 15.07
N LYS A 629 -10.19 21.81 13.91
CA LYS A 629 -9.55 22.58 12.84
C LYS A 629 -9.14 23.98 13.30
N PHE A 630 -9.90 24.58 14.23
CA PHE A 630 -9.60 25.90 14.79
C PHE A 630 -8.32 25.87 15.62
N GLU A 631 -8.20 24.89 16.52
CA GLU A 631 -6.99 24.68 17.32
C GLU A 631 -5.76 24.42 16.43
N ALA A 632 -5.91 23.55 15.43
CA ALA A 632 -4.83 23.27 14.48
C ALA A 632 -4.42 24.54 13.70
N SER A 633 -5.38 25.35 13.27
CA SER A 633 -5.09 26.62 12.58
C SER A 633 -4.40 27.63 13.50
N ALA A 634 -4.84 27.76 14.75
CA ALA A 634 -4.20 28.63 15.74
C ALA A 634 -2.75 28.19 16.01
N PHE A 635 -2.51 26.88 16.13
CA PHE A 635 -1.17 26.31 16.27
C PHE A 635 -0.28 26.65 15.07
N ILE A 636 -0.78 26.45 13.84
CA ILE A 636 -0.04 26.80 12.62
C ILE A 636 0.28 28.30 12.59
N GLN A 637 -0.70 29.16 12.85
CA GLN A 637 -0.50 30.60 12.86
C GLN A 637 0.52 31.05 13.92
N GLN A 638 0.51 30.42 15.09
CA GLN A 638 1.49 30.71 16.15
C GLN A 638 2.92 30.38 15.70
N HIS A 639 3.13 29.23 15.08
CA HIS A 639 4.45 28.84 14.57
C HIS A 639 4.89 29.69 13.37
N LEU A 640 3.98 30.05 12.45
CA LEU A 640 4.28 30.99 11.37
C LEU A 640 4.69 32.38 11.89
N ARG A 641 4.03 32.87 12.95
CA ARG A 641 4.38 34.15 13.59
C ARG A 641 5.78 34.09 14.21
N ARG A 642 6.07 33.05 14.99
CA ARG A 642 7.39 32.85 15.61
C ARG A 642 8.50 32.69 14.57
N ALA A 643 8.21 32.01 13.47
CA ALA A 643 9.14 31.90 12.34
C ALA A 643 9.39 33.25 11.67
N ALA A 644 8.36 34.10 11.56
CA ALA A 644 8.51 35.46 11.02
C ALA A 644 9.28 36.41 11.96
N GLU A 645 9.26 36.15 13.26
CA GLU A 645 10.01 36.89 14.28
C GLU A 645 11.46 36.39 14.45
N SER A 646 11.80 35.20 13.92
CA SER A 646 13.14 34.64 14.01
C SER A 646 14.08 35.23 12.96
N THR A 647 15.38 35.18 13.24
CA THR A 647 16.43 35.64 12.30
C THR A 647 16.45 34.84 11.00
N SER A 648 16.04 33.58 11.05
CA SER A 648 15.85 32.71 9.90
C SER A 648 14.59 31.85 10.14
N PRO A 649 13.52 32.05 9.34
CA PRO A 649 12.27 31.32 9.52
C PRO A 649 12.42 29.80 9.32
N SER A 650 13.20 29.37 8.34
CA SER A 650 13.43 27.95 8.05
C SER A 650 14.18 27.24 9.17
N THR A 651 15.20 27.87 9.76
CA THR A 651 15.94 27.29 10.90
C THR A 651 15.04 27.13 12.12
N TYR A 652 14.15 28.10 12.40
CA TYR A 652 13.18 27.97 13.49
C TYR A 652 12.28 26.73 13.32
N ILE A 653 11.76 26.51 12.10
CA ILE A 653 10.90 25.35 11.81
C ILE A 653 11.69 24.03 11.94
N LEU A 654 12.91 23.99 11.40
CA LEU A 654 13.77 22.81 11.52
C LEU A 654 14.14 22.53 12.98
N ASP A 655 14.40 23.56 13.79
CA ASP A 655 14.68 23.40 15.22
C ASP A 655 13.45 22.94 16.00
N ALA A 656 12.26 23.46 15.66
CA ALA A 656 11.00 22.96 16.22
C ALA A 656 10.77 21.48 15.87
N PHE A 657 11.10 21.04 14.66
CA PHE A 657 11.07 19.63 14.27
C PHE A 657 12.07 18.78 15.08
N LYS A 658 13.31 19.25 15.22
CA LYS A 658 14.36 18.53 16.00
C LYS A 658 13.96 18.32 17.45
N ASN A 659 13.33 19.34 18.04
CA ASN A 659 12.87 19.34 19.42
C ASN A 659 11.56 18.56 19.60
N GLY A 660 10.99 17.99 18.53
CA GLY A 660 9.75 17.22 18.57
C GLY A 660 8.48 18.06 18.71
N ALA A 661 8.57 19.39 18.58
CA ALA A 661 7.41 20.29 18.58
C ALA A 661 6.62 20.21 17.25
N LEU A 662 7.28 19.82 16.16
CA LEU A 662 6.68 19.56 14.85
C LEU A 662 7.02 18.15 14.38
N GLY A 663 6.09 17.51 13.65
CA GLY A 663 6.35 16.26 12.92
C GLY A 663 6.60 15.02 13.78
N ALA A 664 6.39 15.08 15.10
CA ALA A 664 6.53 13.95 16.01
C ALA A 664 5.24 13.12 16.10
N VAL A 665 5.39 11.79 16.20
CA VAL A 665 4.30 10.89 16.58
C VAL A 665 4.45 10.57 18.05
N SER A 666 3.41 10.84 18.85
CA SER A 666 3.35 10.38 20.24
C SER A 666 3.19 8.86 20.23
N VAL A 667 4.30 8.14 20.38
CA VAL A 667 4.25 6.69 20.59
C VAL A 667 3.79 6.48 22.02
N GLY A 668 2.59 5.93 22.19
CA GLY A 668 2.06 5.55 23.49
C GLY A 668 2.97 4.53 24.17
N SER A 669 3.90 5.00 24.98
CA SER A 669 4.62 4.22 25.98
C SER A 669 4.66 5.04 27.25
N VAL A 670 3.86 4.61 28.22
CA VAL A 670 3.96 5.05 29.62
C VAL A 670 5.33 4.59 30.13
N GLY A 671 6.26 5.55 30.32
CA GLY A 671 7.53 5.30 31.00
C GLY A 671 8.74 6.03 30.39
N SER A 672 9.24 7.02 31.12
CA SER A 672 10.61 7.60 31.11
C SER A 672 11.29 7.89 29.77
N GLY A 673 11.36 9.17 29.40
CA GLY A 673 12.50 9.77 28.69
C GLY A 673 12.75 9.43 27.20
N SER A 674 11.90 8.65 26.53
CA SER A 674 12.10 8.32 25.12
C SER A 674 11.91 9.56 24.22
N LYS A 675 12.98 9.96 23.52
CA LYS A 675 12.98 11.04 22.52
C LYS A 675 11.95 10.69 21.44
N ALA A 676 11.02 11.61 21.14
CA ALA A 676 9.98 11.37 20.16
C ALA A 676 10.58 10.97 18.80
N LEU A 677 10.06 9.90 18.20
CA LEU A 677 10.54 9.41 16.91
C LEU A 677 10.20 10.45 15.83
N GLN A 678 11.23 10.94 15.14
CA GLN A 678 11.08 11.85 14.02
C GLN A 678 10.51 11.10 12.82
N VAL A 679 9.52 11.70 12.15
CA VAL A 679 8.94 11.16 10.91
C VAL A 679 9.63 11.79 9.71
N TYR A 680 9.89 10.98 8.69
CA TYR A 680 10.47 11.44 7.42
C TYR A 680 9.56 11.12 6.24
N ASP A 681 9.71 11.87 5.16
CA ASP A 681 9.00 11.68 3.88
C ASP A 681 10.03 11.46 2.75
N ASN A 682 9.68 10.67 1.73
CA ASN A 682 10.53 10.50 0.53
C ASN A 682 10.56 11.76 -0.32
N VAL A 683 11.74 12.21 -0.75
CA VAL A 683 11.90 13.46 -1.50
C VAL A 683 11.21 13.39 -2.86
N ALA A 684 11.57 12.43 -3.73
CA ALA A 684 10.99 12.34 -5.06
C ALA A 684 9.47 12.11 -5.03
N ALA A 685 9.01 11.13 -4.23
CA ALA A 685 7.59 10.80 -4.14
C ALA A 685 6.73 11.97 -3.64
N LYS A 686 7.26 12.79 -2.72
CA LYS A 686 6.56 13.96 -2.17
C LYS A 686 6.42 15.07 -3.19
N ARG A 687 7.52 15.42 -3.88
CA ARG A 687 7.52 16.45 -4.93
C ARG A 687 6.57 16.07 -6.06
N GLU A 688 6.64 14.83 -6.53
CA GLU A 688 5.77 14.36 -7.60
C GLU A 688 4.29 14.34 -7.19
N ALA A 689 4.00 13.99 -5.93
CA ALA A 689 2.63 14.06 -5.42
C ALA A 689 2.07 15.50 -5.43
N TRP A 690 2.91 16.50 -5.16
CA TRP A 690 2.53 17.92 -5.25
C TRP A 690 2.35 18.37 -6.71
N HIS A 691 3.32 18.05 -7.59
CA HIS A 691 3.22 18.38 -9.02
C HIS A 691 1.96 17.78 -9.63
N ARG A 692 1.77 16.46 -9.53
CA ARG A 692 0.59 15.78 -10.08
C ARG A 692 -0.73 16.32 -9.55
N ALA A 693 -0.76 16.71 -8.28
CA ALA A 693 -1.95 17.31 -7.69
C ALA A 693 -2.27 18.68 -8.31
N LEU A 694 -1.29 19.58 -8.39
CA LEU A 694 -1.49 20.90 -8.97
C LEU A 694 -1.76 20.81 -10.48
N ASP A 695 -0.99 20.00 -11.20
CA ASP A 695 -1.12 19.77 -12.64
C ASP A 695 -2.52 19.27 -13.02
N LEU A 696 -3.08 18.35 -12.23
CA LEU A 696 -4.46 17.91 -12.44
C LEU A 696 -5.48 19.03 -12.24
N VAL A 697 -5.29 19.87 -11.21
CA VAL A 697 -6.17 21.02 -10.93
C VAL A 697 -6.06 22.05 -12.05
N LEU A 698 -4.85 22.37 -12.53
CA LEU A 698 -4.63 23.34 -13.59
C LEU A 698 -5.11 22.81 -14.95
N LEU A 699 -4.93 21.52 -15.23
CA LEU A 699 -5.50 20.87 -16.41
C LEU A 699 -7.04 20.96 -16.40
N MET A 700 -7.65 20.68 -15.25
CA MET A 700 -9.10 20.82 -15.10
C MET A 700 -9.55 22.26 -15.29
N LEU A 701 -8.87 23.22 -14.67
CA LEU A 701 -9.13 24.66 -14.79
C LEU A 701 -9.08 25.13 -16.25
N GLN A 702 -8.11 24.64 -17.03
CA GLN A 702 -7.94 24.98 -18.45
C GLN A 702 -8.95 24.30 -19.37
N THR A 703 -9.76 23.38 -18.86
CA THR A 703 -10.78 22.68 -19.64
C THR A 703 -12.03 23.56 -19.77
N ASP A 704 -12.25 24.11 -20.97
CA ASP A 704 -13.32 25.04 -21.31
C ASP A 704 -14.64 24.33 -21.66
N ALA A 705 -14.57 23.12 -22.22
CA ALA A 705 -15.73 22.31 -22.59
C ALA A 705 -15.50 20.80 -22.37
N GLU A 706 -16.56 20.11 -21.95
CA GLU A 706 -16.61 18.64 -21.93
C GLU A 706 -17.52 18.16 -23.06
N ILE A 707 -17.02 17.26 -23.92
CA ILE A 707 -17.78 16.70 -25.04
C ILE A 707 -18.15 15.25 -24.73
N ILE A 708 -19.44 15.03 -24.45
CA ILE A 708 -19.98 13.69 -24.16
C ILE A 708 -20.71 13.17 -25.40
N THR A 709 -20.34 11.96 -25.85
CA THR A 709 -20.95 11.23 -26.97
C THR A 709 -21.38 9.82 -26.53
N GLY A 710 -22.30 9.18 -27.27
CA GLY A 710 -22.78 7.82 -26.97
C GLY A 710 -24.02 7.75 -26.04
N PRO A 711 -24.44 6.55 -25.62
CA PRO A 711 -25.74 6.32 -24.94
C PRO A 711 -25.89 7.00 -23.56
N LYS A 712 -24.79 7.44 -22.92
CA LYS A 712 -24.82 8.30 -21.72
C LYS A 712 -25.47 9.68 -22.00
N LYS A 713 -25.48 10.14 -23.26
CA LYS A 713 -26.17 11.36 -23.70
C LYS A 713 -27.66 11.34 -23.35
N ASP A 714 -28.33 10.20 -23.55
CA ASP A 714 -29.79 10.09 -23.41
C ASP A 714 -30.24 10.05 -21.94
N GLN A 715 -29.34 9.70 -21.02
CA GLN A 715 -29.57 9.75 -19.57
C GLN A 715 -29.37 11.16 -19.01
N LEU A 716 -28.33 11.87 -19.47
CA LEU A 716 -28.05 13.26 -19.06
C LEU A 716 -29.11 14.24 -19.58
N LEU A 717 -29.69 13.98 -20.75
CA LEU A 717 -30.82 14.74 -21.31
C LEU A 717 -32.11 14.66 -20.47
N LYS A 718 -32.24 13.66 -19.58
CA LYS A 718 -33.43 13.45 -18.74
C LYS A 718 -33.25 13.96 -17.30
N SER A 719 -32.08 14.54 -16.96
CA SER A 719 -31.81 15.06 -15.62
C SER A 719 -32.17 16.55 -15.50
N GLU A 720 -32.37 17.03 -14.26
CA GLU A 720 -32.66 18.44 -13.95
C GLU A 720 -31.54 19.42 -14.39
N ALA A 721 -30.34 18.93 -14.73
CA ALA A 721 -29.22 19.73 -15.23
C ALA A 721 -29.33 20.09 -16.73
N SER A 722 -30.46 19.76 -17.38
CA SER A 722 -30.68 19.96 -18.82
C SER A 722 -30.46 21.40 -19.32
N SER A 723 -30.54 22.41 -18.43
CA SER A 723 -30.33 23.83 -18.76
C SER A 723 -28.87 24.27 -18.94
N GLU A 724 -27.89 23.43 -18.57
CA GLU A 724 -26.45 23.78 -18.65
C GLU A 724 -25.76 23.29 -19.93
N PHE A 725 -26.49 22.58 -20.81
CA PHE A 725 -25.92 22.00 -22.02
C PHE A 725 -26.01 22.93 -23.24
N LEU A 726 -24.90 23.05 -23.97
CA LEU A 726 -24.87 23.60 -25.32
C LEU A 726 -25.09 22.46 -26.32
N PHE A 727 -26.13 22.62 -27.15
CA PHE A 727 -26.32 21.80 -28.32
C PHE A 727 -25.47 22.39 -29.44
N LEU A 728 -24.38 21.68 -29.78
CA LEU A 728 -23.61 21.91 -31.01
C LEU A 728 -24.30 21.18 -32.17
#